data_AF-A0A960W647-F1
#
_entry.id   AF-A0A960W647-F1
#
_cell.length_a   1.000
_cell.length_b   1.000
_cell.length_c   1.000
_cell.angle_alpha   90.00
_cell.angle_beta   90.00
_cell.angle_gamma   90.00
#
_symmetry.space_group_name_H-M   'P 1'
#
loop_
_entity.id
_entity.type
_entity.pdbx_description
1 polymer ?
#
loop_
_entity_poly.entity_id
_entity_poly.type
_entity_poly.pdbx_seq_one_letter_code
_entity_poly.pdbx_strand_id
1 'polypeptide(L)'
;MRKRFFSKIKNFTAIIVSFSLSISIIPGSKIDLTNSCTMNNECKTRDWFYTCDPKVEVSHVYNSNVNWKKFKFPSNLKNLENSDKDFLECIFFTKFDYPNELKKKIVHPGMLFYSIGPKFSIYLNQNLIVSEGKSKNNKITYERLLRNVVYPIKEEFLNEKDNIFVIRLSGDPRYVLSGFYYKGDYVIGEFSQLLNQREDKLGMVLYSLYLFVGLYHVFLFYRRPQDNYNIYYGLFSVLVFVYFFTRSNSIFELPISTSIIARIEHLSLYNIPWLIVAFFESLFFFKISRSLKIYGGFILFFSIVAVLLPGHLRTYVLRTWQFSAIFITFYSFYILYKGMKNKSKEAKILFGGTVVLLVSYIVDITDSVFFHLNLHLANFVFFLFIVGIAVLLAERYVRLNNEKEELLNRSEQKTKELFCLFNISQSFSGSKAKSKMYQNIVEVIKNTWPYSTKVDVCLHINDQIFETGTIKTINSIQVPIGIGTDDLNYLEIKYLYEPQMNNKSKEAQNFLNTVGNLLGNIVGKVRLDEEVILANAVFENAIEGVLVTDAKGVIQYVNPAFATTTGYLPNEVIGKTPSILKSNHYDEDFYKQMWHTIHTKGKWRGEIWNRRKNGEIFPELLSITSIPNSDGEIMQYAGVYFDITEMKKSEEQVRYQAYHDALTGL
;
A
#
# COMPACT_ATOMS: atom_id res chain seq x y z
N MET A 1 15.36 16.87 0.84
CA MET A 1 15.33 15.39 1.07
C MET A 1 15.15 14.55 -0.20
N ARG A 2 14.23 14.91 -1.12
CA ARG A 2 13.91 14.14 -2.35
C ARG A 2 15.12 13.81 -3.27
N LYS A 3 16.05 14.75 -3.48
CA LYS A 3 17.26 14.53 -4.30
C LYS A 3 18.27 13.56 -3.67
N ARG A 4 18.40 13.52 -2.34
CA ARG A 4 19.31 12.59 -1.63
C ARG A 4 18.80 11.14 -1.63
N PHE A 5 17.48 10.94 -1.66
CA PHE A 5 16.88 9.60 -1.71
C PHE A 5 17.01 8.95 -3.10
N PHE A 6 16.74 9.70 -4.18
CA PHE A 6 16.93 9.20 -5.55
C PHE A 6 18.39 8.94 -5.92
N SER A 7 19.33 9.75 -5.39
CA SER A 7 20.76 9.48 -5.52
C SER A 7 21.18 8.17 -4.84
N LYS A 8 20.60 7.85 -3.67
CA LYS A 8 20.83 6.57 -2.98
C LYS A 8 20.22 5.38 -3.72
N ILE A 9 19.04 5.53 -4.35
CA ILE A 9 18.44 4.47 -5.19
C ILE A 9 19.29 4.19 -6.42
N LYS A 10 19.86 5.22 -7.07
CA LYS A 10 20.76 5.05 -8.22
C LYS A 10 22.03 4.26 -7.86
N ASN A 11 22.57 4.50 -6.67
CA ASN A 11 23.69 3.71 -6.13
C ASN A 11 23.24 2.29 -5.74
N PHE A 12 22.00 2.11 -5.26
CA PHE A 12 21.46 0.79 -4.93
C PHE A 12 21.24 -0.07 -6.18
N THR A 13 20.77 0.50 -7.29
CA THR A 13 20.69 -0.19 -8.60
C THR A 13 22.06 -0.53 -9.18
N ALA A 14 23.10 0.26 -8.91
CA ALA A 14 24.47 -0.04 -9.33
C ALA A 14 25.12 -1.16 -8.48
N ILE A 15 24.73 -1.28 -7.21
CA ILE A 15 25.17 -2.37 -6.31
C ILE A 15 24.53 -3.72 -6.69
N ILE A 16 23.30 -3.72 -7.22
CA ILE A 16 22.63 -4.96 -7.66
C ILE A 16 23.23 -5.48 -8.98
N VAL A 17 23.67 -4.60 -9.88
CA VAL A 17 24.32 -4.98 -11.14
C VAL A 17 25.75 -5.52 -10.93
N SER A 18 26.37 -5.27 -9.78
CA SER A 18 27.74 -5.73 -9.47
C SER A 18 27.81 -7.07 -8.72
N PHE A 19 26.68 -7.75 -8.48
CA PHE A 19 26.65 -8.99 -7.69
C PHE A 19 26.32 -10.28 -8.46
N SER A 20 26.22 -10.24 -9.79
CA SER A 20 25.84 -11.41 -10.62
C SER A 20 26.94 -11.83 -11.59
N LEU A 21 28.12 -12.17 -11.08
CA LEU A 21 29.18 -12.83 -11.86
C LEU A 21 29.91 -13.84 -10.98
N SER A 22 29.24 -14.96 -10.74
CA SER A 22 29.90 -16.19 -10.29
C SER A 22 29.55 -17.29 -11.29
N ILE A 23 30.13 -17.19 -12.48
CA ILE A 23 30.21 -18.28 -13.45
C ILE A 23 31.21 -19.29 -12.85
N SER A 24 30.70 -20.36 -12.26
CA SER A 24 31.52 -21.53 -11.92
C SER A 24 31.30 -22.60 -12.97
N ILE A 25 31.97 -22.46 -14.12
CA ILE A 25 32.15 -23.56 -15.07
C ILE A 25 33.43 -24.28 -14.64
N ILE A 26 33.28 -25.37 -13.89
CA ILE A 26 34.31 -26.42 -13.83
C ILE A 26 33.72 -27.62 -14.57
N PRO A 27 34.06 -27.82 -15.85
CA PRO A 27 33.69 -29.04 -16.57
C PRO A 27 34.69 -30.12 -16.16
N GLY A 28 34.28 -31.05 -15.29
CA GLY A 28 35.11 -32.23 -14.97
C GLY A 28 34.98 -32.86 -13.59
N SER A 29 34.04 -32.45 -12.74
CA SER A 29 33.82 -33.02 -11.39
C SER A 29 32.40 -33.59 -11.19
N LYS A 30 31.71 -33.94 -12.28
CA LYS A 30 30.31 -34.37 -12.26
C LYS A 30 30.08 -35.52 -13.24
N ILE A 31 29.23 -36.47 -12.87
CA ILE A 31 28.74 -37.54 -13.73
C ILE A 31 27.27 -37.24 -14.04
N ASP A 32 26.97 -36.95 -15.29
CA ASP A 32 25.59 -36.88 -15.78
C ASP A 32 25.04 -38.30 -15.92
N LEU A 33 23.89 -38.56 -15.29
CA LEU A 33 23.17 -39.82 -15.35
C LEU A 33 22.22 -39.86 -16.55
N THR A 34 21.94 -38.73 -17.19
CA THR A 34 21.10 -38.65 -18.40
C THR A 34 21.89 -38.78 -19.69
N ASN A 35 23.09 -38.21 -19.75
CA ASN A 35 23.98 -38.28 -20.90
C ASN A 35 25.35 -38.86 -20.53
N SER A 36 25.92 -39.70 -21.40
CA SER A 36 27.32 -40.09 -21.38
C SER A 36 28.11 -39.18 -22.34
N CYS A 37 28.91 -38.27 -21.79
CA CYS A 37 29.83 -37.44 -22.56
C CYS A 37 31.23 -38.06 -22.57
N THR A 38 31.85 -38.09 -23.74
CA THR A 38 33.27 -38.43 -23.88
C THR A 38 34.15 -37.22 -23.57
N MET A 39 35.45 -37.43 -23.33
CA MET A 39 36.42 -36.35 -23.07
C MET A 39 36.53 -35.32 -24.22
N ASN A 40 36.06 -35.68 -25.43
CA ASN A 40 36.00 -34.80 -26.60
C ASN A 40 34.68 -34.00 -26.69
N ASN A 41 33.89 -33.93 -25.61
CA ASN A 41 32.60 -33.23 -25.54
C ASN A 41 31.48 -33.80 -26.45
N GLU A 42 31.66 -34.98 -27.03
CA GLU A 42 30.58 -35.70 -27.70
C GLU A 42 29.71 -36.41 -26.66
N CYS A 43 28.49 -35.91 -26.46
CA CYS A 43 27.50 -36.45 -25.53
C CYS A 43 26.48 -37.34 -26.23
N LYS A 44 26.37 -38.60 -25.81
CA LYS A 44 25.30 -39.52 -26.18
C LYS A 44 24.35 -39.70 -25.01
N THR A 45 23.05 -39.86 -25.26
CA THR A 45 22.10 -40.18 -24.20
C THR A 45 22.46 -41.53 -23.58
N ARG A 46 22.54 -41.59 -22.24
CA ARG A 46 22.83 -42.83 -21.52
C ARG A 46 21.61 -43.76 -21.61
N ASP A 47 21.85 -45.05 -21.82
CA ASP A 47 20.77 -46.04 -21.84
C ASP A 47 20.16 -46.18 -20.44
N TRP A 48 18.86 -45.91 -20.36
CA TRP A 48 18.02 -46.20 -19.21
C TRP A 48 17.02 -47.29 -19.56
N PHE A 49 16.67 -48.08 -18.56
CA PHE A 49 15.74 -49.19 -18.69
C PHE A 49 14.67 -49.12 -17.62
N TYR A 50 13.47 -49.60 -17.94
CA TYR A 50 12.37 -49.65 -16.98
C TYR A 50 11.45 -50.85 -17.17
N THR A 51 10.73 -51.19 -16.10
CA THR A 51 9.59 -52.11 -16.08
C THR A 51 8.56 -51.63 -15.06
N CYS A 52 7.27 -51.83 -15.35
CA CYS A 52 6.17 -51.54 -14.43
C CYS A 52 5.42 -52.82 -14.03
N ASP A 53 6.03 -53.98 -14.24
CA ASP A 53 5.48 -55.26 -13.81
C ASP A 53 5.52 -55.35 -12.27
N PRO A 54 4.35 -55.46 -11.59
CA PRO A 54 4.28 -55.52 -10.13
C PRO A 54 4.97 -56.74 -9.52
N LYS A 55 5.31 -57.76 -10.30
CA LYS A 55 6.05 -58.95 -9.83
C LYS A 55 7.56 -58.72 -9.74
N VAL A 56 8.08 -57.67 -10.36
CA VAL A 56 9.52 -57.39 -10.39
C VAL A 56 9.91 -56.57 -9.16
N GLU A 57 10.86 -57.08 -8.38
CA GLU A 57 11.45 -56.37 -7.25
C GLU A 57 12.82 -55.78 -7.60
N VAL A 58 13.34 -54.88 -6.76
CA VAL A 58 14.65 -54.22 -6.96
C VAL A 58 15.79 -55.24 -7.04
N SER A 59 15.71 -56.34 -6.30
CA SER A 59 16.69 -57.45 -6.33
C SER A 59 16.82 -58.09 -7.72
N HIS A 60 15.75 -58.11 -8.51
CA HIS A 60 15.72 -58.72 -9.84
C HIS A 60 16.56 -57.94 -10.86
N VAL A 61 16.84 -56.65 -10.63
CA VAL A 61 17.74 -55.85 -11.50
C VAL A 61 19.15 -56.46 -11.57
N TYR A 62 19.56 -57.18 -10.52
CA TYR A 62 20.91 -57.70 -10.38
C TYR A 62 21.08 -59.14 -10.88
N ASN A 63 19.99 -59.93 -10.96
CA ASN A 63 20.08 -61.40 -11.05
C ASN A 63 19.07 -62.09 -12.02
N SER A 64 18.32 -61.38 -12.88
CA SER A 64 17.18 -62.01 -13.59
C SER A 64 16.99 -61.65 -15.08
N ASN A 65 16.32 -62.56 -15.81
CA ASN A 65 15.81 -62.37 -17.18
C ASN A 65 14.49 -61.57 -17.18
N VAL A 66 14.54 -60.31 -16.77
CA VAL A 66 13.39 -59.39 -16.86
C VAL A 66 13.36 -58.74 -18.24
N ASN A 67 12.16 -58.61 -18.82
CA ASN A 67 11.97 -57.89 -20.08
C ASN A 67 11.99 -56.38 -19.83
N TRP A 68 13.14 -55.76 -20.07
CA TRP A 68 13.37 -54.34 -19.85
C TRP A 68 13.05 -53.50 -21.08
N LYS A 69 12.23 -52.45 -20.90
CA LYS A 69 11.95 -51.46 -21.95
C LYS A 69 12.95 -50.30 -21.87
N LYS A 70 13.36 -49.72 -22.99
CA LYS A 70 14.22 -48.52 -23.00
C LYS A 70 13.44 -47.28 -22.53
N PHE A 71 14.05 -46.49 -21.64
CA PHE A 71 13.52 -45.25 -21.09
C PHE A 71 14.27 -44.04 -21.66
N LYS A 72 13.56 -42.92 -21.82
CA LYS A 72 14.16 -41.62 -22.18
C LYS A 72 13.54 -40.51 -21.32
N PHE A 73 14.39 -39.59 -20.87
CA PHE A 73 13.97 -38.39 -20.16
C PHE A 73 13.54 -37.27 -21.13
N PRO A 74 12.66 -36.35 -20.70
CA PRO A 74 11.73 -36.48 -19.57
C PRO A 74 10.53 -37.37 -19.95
N SER A 75 9.94 -38.07 -18.99
CA SER A 75 8.70 -38.84 -19.19
C SER A 75 7.92 -39.00 -17.89
N ASN A 76 6.59 -39.14 -17.99
CA ASN A 76 5.69 -39.39 -16.87
C ASN A 76 5.14 -40.82 -16.91
N LEU A 77 4.55 -41.27 -15.80
CA LEU A 77 4.00 -42.61 -15.66
C LEU A 77 2.92 -42.92 -16.71
N LYS A 78 2.09 -41.93 -17.10
CA LYS A 78 1.07 -42.10 -18.14
C LYS A 78 1.64 -42.47 -19.51
N ASN A 79 2.75 -41.83 -19.88
CA ASN A 79 3.39 -42.03 -21.18
C ASN A 79 4.15 -43.37 -21.23
N LEU A 80 4.52 -43.93 -20.07
CA LEU A 80 5.23 -45.21 -19.97
C LEU A 80 4.26 -46.39 -20.05
N GLU A 81 3.15 -46.32 -19.33
CA GLU A 81 2.04 -47.25 -19.47
C GLU A 81 0.72 -46.50 -19.56
N ASN A 82 0.01 -46.69 -20.67
CA ASN A 82 -1.33 -46.15 -20.83
C ASN A 82 -2.28 -46.89 -19.89
N SER A 83 -2.44 -46.35 -18.69
CA SER A 83 -3.23 -46.95 -17.61
C SER A 83 -4.13 -45.92 -16.96
N ASP A 84 -5.41 -46.26 -16.82
CA ASP A 84 -6.39 -45.47 -16.06
C ASP A 84 -6.41 -45.84 -14.56
N LYS A 85 -5.47 -46.69 -14.12
CA LYS A 85 -5.28 -47.05 -12.71
C LYS A 85 -4.97 -45.81 -11.89
N ASP A 86 -5.32 -45.85 -10.61
CA ASP A 86 -5.01 -44.81 -9.62
C ASP A 86 -3.64 -44.99 -8.95
N PHE A 87 -2.96 -46.10 -9.26
CA PHE A 87 -1.61 -46.40 -8.80
C PHE A 87 -0.84 -47.21 -9.85
N LEU A 88 0.36 -46.75 -10.15
CA LEU A 88 1.34 -47.45 -10.96
C LEU A 88 2.69 -47.39 -10.25
N GLU A 89 3.42 -48.50 -10.28
CA GLU A 89 4.78 -48.59 -9.76
C GLU A 89 5.70 -49.11 -10.85
N CYS A 90 6.82 -48.43 -11.05
CA CYS A 90 7.82 -48.78 -12.04
C CYS A 90 9.21 -48.74 -11.42
N ILE A 91 10.06 -49.67 -11.86
CA ILE A 91 11.47 -49.73 -11.53
C ILE A 91 12.25 -49.26 -12.74
N PHE A 92 13.16 -48.31 -12.51
CA PHE A 92 14.06 -47.74 -13.49
C PHE A 92 15.49 -48.07 -13.09
N PHE A 93 16.36 -48.36 -14.05
CA PHE A 93 17.78 -48.47 -13.76
C PHE A 93 18.66 -48.00 -14.92
N THR A 94 19.90 -47.67 -14.57
CA THR A 94 20.99 -47.41 -15.51
C THR A 94 22.31 -47.91 -14.92
N LYS A 95 23.31 -48.11 -15.79
CA LYS A 95 24.66 -48.49 -15.39
C LYS A 95 25.64 -47.34 -15.62
N PHE A 96 26.64 -47.21 -14.76
CA PHE A 96 27.66 -46.18 -14.90
C PHE A 96 28.98 -46.54 -14.23
N ASP A 97 30.06 -45.95 -14.74
CA ASP A 97 31.39 -46.07 -14.15
C ASP A 97 31.71 -44.85 -13.28
N TYR A 98 32.48 -45.08 -12.21
CA TYR A 98 32.94 -44.05 -11.27
C TYR A 98 34.47 -44.16 -11.15
N PRO A 99 35.23 -43.67 -12.14
CA PRO A 99 36.67 -43.90 -12.20
C PRO A 99 37.41 -43.23 -11.05
N ASN A 100 38.55 -43.80 -10.65
CA ASN A 100 39.35 -43.32 -9.52
C ASN A 100 39.81 -41.85 -9.65
N GLU A 101 39.90 -41.31 -10.87
CA GLU A 101 40.19 -39.88 -11.09
C GLU A 101 39.08 -38.95 -10.59
N LEU A 102 37.81 -39.35 -10.77
CA LEU A 102 36.65 -38.62 -10.24
C LEU A 102 36.56 -38.78 -8.72
N LYS A 103 36.89 -39.96 -8.20
CA LYS A 103 36.97 -40.24 -6.76
C LYS A 103 37.96 -39.32 -6.04
N LYS A 104 39.08 -38.97 -6.67
CA LYS A 104 40.04 -37.98 -6.11
C LYS A 104 39.53 -36.54 -6.12
N LYS A 105 38.57 -36.21 -7.00
CA LYS A 105 38.01 -34.85 -7.17
C LYS A 105 36.75 -34.61 -6.34
N ILE A 106 36.02 -35.68 -5.99
CA ILE A 106 34.76 -35.64 -5.24
C ILE A 106 35.02 -36.26 -3.87
N VAL A 107 35.16 -35.43 -2.84
CA VAL A 107 35.46 -35.85 -1.47
C VAL A 107 34.19 -36.37 -0.78
N HIS A 108 33.07 -35.68 -1.00
CA HIS A 108 31.77 -36.10 -0.49
C HIS A 108 30.78 -36.24 -1.64
N PRO A 109 30.53 -37.46 -2.15
CA PRO A 109 29.63 -37.62 -3.27
C PRO A 109 28.18 -37.33 -2.88
N GLY A 110 27.52 -36.56 -3.73
CA GLY A 110 26.10 -36.25 -3.64
C GLY A 110 25.41 -36.48 -4.98
N MET A 111 24.10 -36.71 -4.93
CA MET A 111 23.28 -36.92 -6.11
C MET A 111 22.19 -35.86 -6.21
N LEU A 112 22.19 -35.10 -7.29
CA LEU A 112 21.19 -34.11 -7.64
C LEU A 112 20.10 -34.74 -8.51
N PHE A 113 18.84 -34.55 -8.12
CA PHE A 113 17.66 -34.83 -8.93
C PHE A 113 16.95 -33.53 -9.26
N TYR A 114 16.87 -33.22 -10.54
CA TYR A 114 16.11 -32.06 -10.99
C TYR A 114 14.62 -32.17 -10.64
N SER A 115 14.02 -33.34 -10.84
CA SER A 115 12.65 -33.63 -10.41
C SER A 115 12.45 -35.12 -10.17
N ILE A 116 11.67 -35.49 -9.15
CA ILE A 116 11.32 -36.88 -8.92
C ILE A 116 9.88 -37.01 -8.40
N GLY A 117 9.20 -38.06 -8.86
CA GLY A 117 7.76 -38.30 -8.64
C GLY A 117 7.36 -38.57 -7.19
N PRO A 118 6.06 -38.76 -6.91
CA PRO A 118 5.47 -38.54 -5.59
C PRO A 118 5.81 -39.58 -4.52
N LYS A 119 6.22 -40.80 -4.89
CA LYS A 119 6.80 -41.77 -3.96
C LYS A 119 7.94 -42.47 -4.67
N PHE A 120 9.13 -42.46 -4.08
CA PHE A 120 10.29 -43.08 -4.69
C PHE A 120 11.24 -43.68 -3.67
N SER A 121 12.05 -44.62 -4.12
CA SER A 121 13.17 -45.16 -3.36
C SER A 121 14.33 -45.36 -4.30
N ILE A 122 15.50 -44.87 -3.88
CA ILE A 122 16.71 -44.86 -4.68
C ILE A 122 17.70 -45.85 -4.08
N TYR A 123 18.25 -46.69 -4.94
CA TYR A 123 19.24 -47.69 -4.59
C TYR A 123 20.48 -47.51 -5.45
N LEU A 124 21.64 -47.73 -4.83
CA LEU A 124 22.93 -47.78 -5.52
C LEU A 124 23.62 -49.06 -5.10
N ASN A 125 23.92 -49.93 -6.06
CA ASN A 125 24.56 -51.23 -5.80
C ASN A 125 23.88 -52.00 -4.66
N GLN A 126 22.54 -52.13 -4.71
CA GLN A 126 21.66 -52.75 -3.72
C GLN A 126 21.48 -51.99 -2.39
N ASN A 127 22.31 -50.99 -2.10
CA ASN A 127 22.17 -50.17 -0.90
C ASN A 127 21.09 -49.11 -1.07
N LEU A 128 20.16 -49.01 -0.12
CA LEU A 128 19.14 -47.96 -0.10
C LEU A 128 19.79 -46.62 0.28
N ILE A 129 19.69 -45.63 -0.61
CA ILE A 129 20.17 -44.26 -0.37
C ILE A 129 19.10 -43.44 0.34
N VAL A 130 17.87 -43.45 -0.22
CA VAL A 130 16.75 -42.66 0.29
C VAL A 130 15.43 -43.30 -0.10
N SER A 131 14.43 -43.15 0.76
CA SER A 131 13.04 -43.50 0.50
C SER A 131 12.14 -42.33 0.92
N GLU A 132 11.32 -41.85 0.00
CA GLU A 132 10.47 -40.67 0.17
C GLU A 132 9.03 -40.99 -0.26
N GLY A 133 8.06 -40.41 0.45
CA GLY A 133 6.64 -40.73 0.27
C GLY A 133 6.18 -41.97 1.07
N LYS A 134 4.87 -42.16 1.19
CA LYS A 134 4.27 -43.34 1.82
C LYS A 134 3.08 -43.84 1.01
N SER A 135 2.92 -45.14 0.92
CA SER A 135 1.76 -45.79 0.30
C SER A 135 1.21 -46.91 1.19
N LYS A 136 -0.11 -47.07 1.20
CA LYS A 136 -0.81 -48.18 1.87
C LYS A 136 -1.87 -48.73 0.91
N ASN A 137 -1.97 -50.06 0.80
CA ASN A 137 -2.94 -50.75 -0.07
C ASN A 137 -2.96 -50.22 -1.51
N ASN A 138 -1.80 -50.11 -2.15
CA ASN A 138 -1.65 -49.55 -3.51
C ASN A 138 -2.25 -48.15 -3.68
N LYS A 139 -2.26 -47.34 -2.61
CA LYS A 139 -2.66 -45.93 -2.67
C LYS A 139 -1.62 -45.08 -1.98
N ILE A 140 -1.26 -43.95 -2.59
CA ILE A 140 -0.31 -43.02 -1.97
C ILE A 140 -1.02 -42.25 -0.88
N THR A 141 -0.49 -42.33 0.34
CA THR A 141 -1.02 -41.62 1.52
C THR A 141 -0.23 -40.36 1.81
N TYR A 142 1.03 -40.30 1.38
CA TYR A 142 1.93 -39.17 1.57
C TYR A 142 2.79 -38.99 0.33
N GLU A 143 2.64 -37.84 -0.34
CA GLU A 143 3.30 -37.51 -1.60
C GLU A 143 4.48 -36.57 -1.36
N ARG A 144 5.63 -36.91 -1.93
CA ARG A 144 6.87 -36.12 -1.94
C ARG A 144 7.33 -35.97 -3.38
N LEU A 145 6.68 -35.06 -4.09
CA LEU A 145 7.12 -34.61 -5.40
C LEU A 145 8.11 -33.48 -5.20
N LEU A 146 9.37 -33.76 -5.49
CA LEU A 146 10.50 -32.91 -5.12
C LEU A 146 11.21 -32.39 -6.37
N ARG A 147 11.81 -31.21 -6.25
CA ARG A 147 12.60 -30.57 -7.31
C ARG A 147 13.94 -30.11 -6.76
N ASN A 148 14.97 -30.20 -7.59
CA ASN A 148 16.35 -29.82 -7.26
C ASN A 148 16.77 -30.34 -5.88
N VAL A 149 16.56 -31.64 -5.63
CA VAL A 149 16.94 -32.25 -4.35
C VAL A 149 18.29 -32.92 -4.46
N VAL A 150 19.08 -32.81 -3.39
CA VAL A 150 20.41 -33.38 -3.30
C VAL A 150 20.45 -34.37 -2.16
N TYR A 151 20.87 -35.60 -2.42
CA TYR A 151 21.07 -36.61 -1.40
C TYR A 151 22.55 -36.96 -1.26
N PRO A 152 23.07 -37.08 -0.03
CA PRO A 152 24.44 -37.56 0.17
C PRO A 152 24.53 -39.04 -0.22
N ILE A 153 25.63 -39.42 -0.83
CA ILE A 153 25.98 -40.82 -1.11
C ILE A 153 27.13 -41.20 -0.19
N LYS A 154 27.07 -42.39 0.41
CA LYS A 154 28.22 -42.94 1.10
C LYS A 154 29.21 -43.49 0.08
N GLU A 155 30.49 -43.13 0.21
CA GLU A 155 31.55 -43.54 -0.72
C GLU A 155 31.67 -45.07 -0.84
N GLU A 156 31.37 -45.80 0.25
CA GLU A 156 31.36 -47.28 0.29
C GLU A 156 30.36 -47.93 -0.67
N PHE A 157 29.37 -47.18 -1.17
CA PHE A 157 28.38 -47.68 -2.11
C PHE A 157 28.83 -47.58 -3.57
N LEU A 158 29.95 -46.90 -3.86
CA LEU A 158 30.45 -46.67 -5.22
C LEU A 158 31.63 -47.61 -5.55
N ASN A 159 31.48 -48.34 -6.64
CA ASN A 159 32.52 -49.17 -7.25
C ASN A 159 33.19 -48.41 -8.41
N GLU A 160 34.39 -48.82 -8.82
CA GLU A 160 35.09 -48.15 -9.94
C GLU A 160 34.36 -48.33 -11.29
N LYS A 161 33.77 -49.51 -11.51
CA LYS A 161 33.02 -49.87 -12.73
C LYS A 161 31.71 -50.55 -12.39
N ASP A 162 30.82 -50.61 -13.38
CA ASP A 162 29.58 -51.39 -13.34
C ASP A 162 28.63 -51.02 -12.18
N ASN A 163 28.61 -49.76 -11.75
CA ASN A 163 27.65 -49.31 -10.76
C ASN A 163 26.24 -49.40 -11.35
N ILE A 164 25.32 -49.96 -10.57
CA ILE A 164 23.91 -50.07 -10.94
C ILE A 164 23.13 -49.11 -10.07
N PHE A 165 22.51 -48.15 -10.74
CA PHE A 165 21.63 -47.17 -10.13
C PHE A 165 20.18 -47.54 -10.38
N VAL A 166 19.38 -47.66 -9.33
CA VAL A 166 17.97 -48.08 -9.42
C VAL A 166 17.05 -47.08 -8.75
N ILE A 167 15.96 -46.73 -9.42
CA ILE A 167 14.88 -45.93 -8.86
C ILE A 167 13.60 -46.77 -8.91
N ARG A 168 13.01 -47.03 -7.74
CA ARG A 168 11.64 -47.51 -7.63
C ARG A 168 10.73 -46.31 -7.46
N LEU A 169 9.81 -46.07 -8.39
CA LEU A 169 8.92 -44.90 -8.39
C LEU A 169 7.47 -45.34 -8.51
N SER A 170 6.60 -44.77 -7.69
CA SER A 170 5.16 -45.03 -7.70
C SER A 170 4.36 -43.73 -7.68
N GLY A 171 3.21 -43.74 -8.35
CA GLY A 171 2.40 -42.53 -8.59
C GLY A 171 1.02 -42.85 -9.17
N ASP A 172 0.11 -41.87 -9.11
CA ASP A 172 -1.10 -41.89 -9.93
C ASP A 172 -0.71 -41.51 -11.37
N PRO A 173 -0.81 -42.43 -12.36
CA PRO A 173 -0.42 -42.15 -13.74
C PRO A 173 -1.29 -41.07 -14.39
N ARG A 174 -2.50 -40.80 -13.90
CA ARG A 174 -3.35 -39.71 -14.43
C ARG A 174 -2.83 -38.34 -14.04
N TYR A 175 -2.01 -38.25 -12.99
CA TYR A 175 -1.37 -37.01 -12.59
C TYR A 175 -0.08 -36.78 -13.37
N VAL A 176 -0.07 -35.71 -14.17
CA VAL A 176 1.00 -35.41 -15.16
C VAL A 176 2.40 -35.31 -14.52
N LEU A 177 2.49 -34.88 -13.27
CA LEU A 177 3.76 -34.72 -12.57
C LEU A 177 4.27 -36.03 -11.92
N SER A 178 3.53 -37.14 -12.02
CA SER A 178 3.97 -38.45 -11.56
C SER A 178 5.05 -39.01 -12.49
N GLY A 179 6.32 -38.87 -12.12
CA GLY A 179 7.47 -39.39 -12.88
C GLY A 179 8.64 -38.41 -12.95
N PHE A 180 9.40 -38.46 -14.03
CA PHE A 180 10.53 -37.57 -14.32
C PHE A 180 10.07 -36.50 -15.33
N TYR A 181 9.08 -35.71 -14.93
CA TYR A 181 8.34 -34.84 -15.85
C TYR A 181 9.15 -33.66 -16.38
N TYR A 182 10.07 -33.12 -15.59
CA TYR A 182 10.83 -31.96 -16.00
C TYR A 182 12.16 -32.34 -16.68
N LYS A 183 12.52 -31.61 -17.73
CA LYS A 183 13.84 -31.69 -18.37
C LYS A 183 14.85 -30.97 -17.48
N GLY A 184 15.86 -31.70 -17.01
CA GLY A 184 16.97 -31.15 -16.25
C GLY A 184 17.94 -32.25 -15.84
N ASP A 185 19.02 -31.85 -15.18
CA ASP A 185 20.17 -32.71 -14.97
C ASP A 185 19.97 -33.66 -13.77
N TYR A 186 20.39 -34.90 -13.94
CA TYR A 186 20.49 -35.89 -12.86
C TYR A 186 21.96 -36.21 -12.71
N VAL A 187 22.59 -35.76 -11.64
CA VAL A 187 24.06 -35.65 -11.59
C VAL A 187 24.61 -36.20 -10.28
N ILE A 188 25.70 -36.95 -10.37
CA ILE A 188 26.55 -37.26 -9.21
C ILE A 188 27.73 -36.29 -9.21
N GLY A 189 27.98 -35.63 -8.09
CA GLY A 189 29.07 -34.66 -7.95
C GLY A 189 29.40 -34.38 -6.50
N GLU A 190 30.20 -33.34 -6.26
CA GLU A 190 30.54 -32.90 -4.90
C GLU A 190 29.30 -32.35 -4.18
N PHE A 191 28.93 -32.96 -3.05
CA PHE A 191 27.69 -32.70 -2.31
C PHE A 191 27.55 -31.23 -1.90
N SER A 192 28.62 -30.63 -1.39
CA SER A 192 28.65 -29.22 -0.98
C SER A 192 28.41 -28.26 -2.16
N GLN A 193 28.97 -28.57 -3.34
CA GLN A 193 28.76 -27.77 -4.55
C GLN A 193 27.33 -27.90 -5.06
N LEU A 194 26.77 -29.12 -5.06
CA LEU A 194 25.39 -29.37 -5.47
C LEU A 194 24.38 -28.68 -4.54
N LEU A 195 24.65 -28.66 -3.22
CA LEU A 195 23.83 -27.91 -2.27
C LEU A 195 23.88 -26.39 -2.52
N ASN A 196 25.06 -25.82 -2.73
CA ASN A 196 25.19 -24.38 -3.01
C ASN A 196 24.45 -23.97 -4.30
N GLN A 197 24.40 -24.84 -5.31
CA GLN A 197 23.62 -24.59 -6.54
C GLN A 197 22.10 -24.55 -6.31
N ARG A 198 21.61 -25.13 -5.20
CA ARG A 198 20.19 -25.16 -4.84
C ARG A 198 19.75 -23.93 -4.06
N GLU A 199 20.66 -23.27 -3.35
CA GLU A 199 20.33 -22.22 -2.40
C GLU A 199 19.68 -21.00 -3.08
N ASP A 200 18.41 -20.74 -2.75
CA ASP A 200 17.66 -19.56 -3.19
C ASP A 200 17.70 -18.45 -2.14
N LYS A 201 18.90 -18.14 -1.63
CA LYS A 201 19.08 -17.18 -0.54
C LYS A 201 18.54 -15.79 -0.90
N LEU A 202 18.85 -15.33 -2.11
CA LEU A 202 18.44 -14.01 -2.57
C LEU A 202 16.93 -13.93 -2.79
N GLY A 203 16.31 -14.96 -3.39
CA GLY A 203 14.85 -15.03 -3.53
C GLY A 203 14.16 -14.99 -2.17
N MET A 204 14.62 -15.77 -1.19
CA MET A 204 14.03 -15.82 0.16
C MET A 204 14.06 -14.46 0.88
N VAL A 205 15.15 -13.69 0.75
CA VAL A 205 15.23 -12.33 1.29
C VAL A 205 14.20 -11.42 0.62
N LEU A 206 14.10 -11.46 -0.72
CA LEU A 206 13.12 -10.66 -1.48
C LEU A 206 11.68 -11.03 -1.12
N TYR A 207 11.38 -12.33 -0.98
CA TYR A 207 10.04 -12.81 -0.64
C TYR A 207 9.63 -12.37 0.77
N SER A 208 10.56 -12.42 1.74
CA SER A 208 10.30 -11.98 3.11
C SER A 208 9.90 -10.49 3.19
N LEU A 209 10.42 -9.66 2.29
CA LEU A 209 10.03 -8.26 2.18
C LEU A 209 8.57 -8.10 1.71
N TYR A 210 8.08 -8.97 0.82
CA TYR A 210 6.67 -8.97 0.42
C TYR A 210 5.75 -9.30 1.59
N LEU A 211 6.14 -10.25 2.44
CA LEU A 211 5.39 -10.54 3.67
C LEU A 211 5.33 -9.31 4.59
N PHE A 212 6.46 -8.64 4.82
CA PHE A 212 6.53 -7.46 5.68
C PHE A 212 5.68 -6.30 5.14
N VAL A 213 5.82 -5.98 3.85
CA VAL A 213 5.03 -4.94 3.18
C VAL A 213 3.54 -5.29 3.24
N GLY A 214 3.18 -6.54 2.94
CA GLY A 214 1.81 -7.01 2.98
C GLY A 214 1.16 -6.86 4.37
N LEU A 215 1.82 -7.36 5.41
CA LEU A 215 1.35 -7.25 6.79
C LEU A 215 1.23 -5.79 7.25
N TYR A 216 2.19 -4.94 6.87
CA TYR A 216 2.14 -3.51 7.16
C TYR A 216 0.89 -2.85 6.58
N HIS A 217 0.53 -3.16 5.33
CA HIS A 217 -0.68 -2.60 4.71
C HIS A 217 -1.98 -3.19 5.29
N VAL A 218 -2.00 -4.47 5.68
CA VAL A 218 -3.13 -5.03 6.44
C VAL A 218 -3.31 -4.30 7.77
N PHE A 219 -2.21 -4.02 8.48
CA PHE A 219 -2.24 -3.23 9.71
C PHE A 219 -2.72 -1.79 9.47
N LEU A 220 -2.29 -1.14 8.37
CA LEU A 220 -2.78 0.18 8.00
C LEU A 220 -4.29 0.18 7.75
N PHE A 221 -4.82 -0.83 7.07
CA PHE A 221 -6.26 -0.98 6.87
C PHE A 221 -7.01 -1.15 8.20
N TYR A 222 -6.49 -1.98 9.10
CA TYR A 222 -7.07 -2.15 10.44
C TYR A 222 -7.14 -0.83 11.22
N ARG A 223 -6.10 0.00 11.12
CA ARG A 223 -6.07 1.33 11.74
C ARG A 223 -6.91 2.37 10.99
N ARG A 224 -7.10 2.22 9.67
CA ARG A 224 -7.76 3.18 8.79
C ARG A 224 -8.62 2.47 7.74
N PRO A 225 -9.83 2.03 8.11
CA PRO A 225 -10.71 1.28 7.21
C PRO A 225 -11.17 2.06 5.97
N GLN A 226 -11.18 3.39 6.07
CA GLN A 226 -11.50 4.30 4.96
C GLN A 226 -10.52 4.19 3.78
N ASP A 227 -9.26 3.83 4.04
CA ASP A 227 -8.22 3.60 3.04
C ASP A 227 -8.27 2.13 2.55
N ASN A 228 -9.40 1.73 1.97
CA ASN A 228 -9.67 0.33 1.61
C ASN A 228 -8.70 -0.28 0.59
N TYR A 229 -7.96 0.52 -0.18
CA TYR A 229 -6.89 0.02 -1.07
C TYR A 229 -5.79 -0.74 -0.32
N ASN A 230 -5.59 -0.43 0.97
CA ASN A 230 -4.58 -1.09 1.80
C ASN A 230 -4.87 -2.57 2.03
N ILE A 231 -6.12 -3.00 2.17
CA ILE A 231 -6.42 -4.43 2.36
C ILE A 231 -6.13 -5.23 1.08
N TYR A 232 -6.49 -4.69 -0.09
CA TYR A 232 -6.25 -5.38 -1.36
C TYR A 232 -4.76 -5.50 -1.67
N TYR A 233 -3.99 -4.43 -1.48
CA TYR A 233 -2.55 -4.46 -1.67
C TYR A 233 -1.84 -5.32 -0.62
N GLY A 234 -2.28 -5.24 0.64
CA GLY A 234 -1.76 -6.07 1.73
C GLY A 234 -1.93 -7.56 1.45
N LEU A 235 -3.15 -7.99 1.13
CA LEU A 235 -3.44 -9.38 0.76
C LEU A 235 -2.71 -9.80 -0.51
N PHE A 236 -2.64 -8.94 -1.54
CA PHE A 236 -1.88 -9.21 -2.76
C PHE A 236 -0.42 -9.54 -2.42
N SER A 237 0.23 -8.69 -1.62
CA SER A 237 1.65 -8.86 -1.29
C SER A 237 1.91 -10.10 -0.42
N VAL A 238 1.03 -10.41 0.53
CA VAL A 238 1.09 -11.64 1.32
C VAL A 238 0.91 -12.88 0.46
N LEU A 239 -0.08 -12.91 -0.45
CA LEU A 239 -0.31 -14.08 -1.30
C LEU A 239 0.80 -14.27 -2.34
N VAL A 240 1.40 -13.17 -2.83
CA VAL A 240 2.60 -13.21 -3.67
C VAL A 240 3.78 -13.82 -2.90
N PHE A 241 3.99 -13.44 -1.63
CA PHE A 241 4.97 -14.11 -0.77
C PHE A 241 4.71 -15.61 -0.66
N VAL A 242 3.49 -16.01 -0.31
CA VAL A 242 3.14 -17.43 -0.15
C VAL A 242 3.39 -18.19 -1.44
N TYR A 243 2.95 -17.66 -2.59
CA TYR A 243 3.15 -18.28 -3.89
C TYR A 243 4.63 -18.48 -4.24
N PHE A 244 5.46 -17.44 -4.10
CA PHE A 244 6.89 -17.55 -4.37
C PHE A 244 7.59 -18.46 -3.38
N PHE A 245 7.23 -18.42 -2.10
CA PHE A 245 7.75 -19.34 -1.09
C PHE A 245 7.44 -20.80 -1.42
N THR A 246 6.20 -21.11 -1.83
CA THR A 246 5.83 -22.47 -2.27
C THR A 246 6.51 -22.92 -3.57
N ARG A 247 7.10 -21.99 -4.32
CA ARG A 247 7.88 -22.28 -5.53
C ARG A 247 9.39 -22.31 -5.31
N SER A 248 9.88 -21.82 -4.17
CA SER A 248 11.29 -21.86 -3.79
C SER A 248 11.76 -23.30 -3.54
N ASN A 249 13.06 -23.56 -3.68
CA ASN A 249 13.63 -24.87 -3.32
C ASN A 249 13.48 -25.16 -1.82
N SER A 250 13.48 -24.11 -0.98
CA SER A 250 13.38 -24.18 0.48
C SER A 250 12.13 -24.91 0.98
N ILE A 251 11.01 -24.82 0.26
CA ILE A 251 9.75 -25.47 0.67
C ILE A 251 9.89 -27.00 0.78
N PHE A 252 10.77 -27.60 -0.03
CA PHE A 252 10.93 -29.05 -0.11
C PHE A 252 11.73 -29.64 1.07
N GLU A 253 12.41 -28.80 1.85
CA GLU A 253 13.05 -29.21 3.10
C GLU A 253 12.04 -29.45 4.22
N LEU A 254 10.86 -28.83 4.13
CA LEU A 254 9.80 -29.04 5.11
C LEU A 254 9.18 -30.44 4.90
N PRO A 255 8.89 -31.19 5.99
CA PRO A 255 8.27 -32.51 5.92
C PRO A 255 6.76 -32.45 5.62
N ILE A 256 6.36 -31.61 4.65
CA ILE A 256 4.97 -31.37 4.25
C ILE A 256 4.69 -32.15 2.95
N SER A 257 3.50 -32.75 2.86
CA SER A 257 3.04 -33.42 1.64
C SER A 257 2.92 -32.43 0.48
N THR A 258 3.42 -32.79 -0.70
CA THR A 258 3.35 -31.92 -1.88
C THR A 258 1.92 -31.62 -2.31
N SER A 259 0.97 -32.49 -1.99
CA SER A 259 -0.45 -32.22 -2.23
C SER A 259 -0.96 -31.02 -1.43
N ILE A 260 -0.51 -30.85 -0.18
CA ILE A 260 -0.86 -29.71 0.68
C ILE A 260 -0.18 -28.44 0.15
N ILE A 261 1.11 -28.52 -0.18
CA ILE A 261 1.86 -27.39 -0.78
C ILE A 261 1.15 -26.90 -2.03
N ALA A 262 0.76 -27.81 -2.93
CA ALA A 262 0.03 -27.45 -4.13
C ALA A 262 -1.32 -26.79 -3.82
N ARG A 263 -2.07 -27.23 -2.79
CA ARG A 263 -3.33 -26.56 -2.42
C ARG A 263 -3.12 -25.13 -1.97
N ILE A 264 -2.09 -24.89 -1.15
CA ILE A 264 -1.71 -23.54 -0.69
C ILE A 264 -1.26 -22.68 -1.88
N GLU A 265 -0.47 -23.26 -2.80
CA GLU A 265 -0.01 -22.59 -4.00
C GLU A 265 -1.18 -22.11 -4.87
N HIS A 266 -2.16 -22.97 -5.17
CA HIS A 266 -3.31 -22.60 -6.00
C HIS A 266 -4.23 -21.58 -5.29
N LEU A 267 -4.46 -21.73 -3.97
CA LEU A 267 -5.22 -20.77 -3.18
C LEU A 267 -4.59 -19.37 -3.26
N SER A 268 -3.26 -19.30 -3.20
CA SER A 268 -2.53 -18.03 -3.28
C SER A 268 -2.57 -17.49 -4.70
N LEU A 269 -2.15 -18.31 -5.69
CA LEU A 269 -2.02 -17.93 -7.09
C LEU A 269 -3.32 -17.37 -7.66
N TYR A 270 -4.45 -18.03 -7.39
CA TYR A 270 -5.70 -17.69 -8.05
C TYR A 270 -6.20 -16.28 -7.70
N ASN A 271 -5.94 -15.83 -6.48
CA ASN A 271 -6.42 -14.55 -5.95
C ASN A 271 -5.52 -13.36 -6.32
N ILE A 272 -4.26 -13.60 -6.67
CA ILE A 272 -3.27 -12.54 -6.96
C ILE A 272 -3.75 -11.57 -8.06
N PRO A 273 -4.22 -12.01 -9.25
CA PRO A 273 -4.63 -11.09 -10.31
C PRO A 273 -5.87 -10.26 -9.95
N TRP A 274 -6.81 -10.85 -9.22
CA TRP A 274 -7.99 -10.13 -8.77
C TRP A 274 -7.62 -9.04 -7.75
N LEU A 275 -6.76 -9.37 -6.76
CA LEU A 275 -6.36 -8.43 -5.71
C LEU A 275 -5.59 -7.22 -6.24
N ILE A 276 -4.69 -7.40 -7.22
CA ILE A 276 -3.94 -6.27 -7.78
C ILE A 276 -4.85 -5.32 -8.57
N VAL A 277 -5.82 -5.85 -9.30
CA VAL A 277 -6.81 -5.02 -10.01
C VAL A 277 -7.75 -4.32 -9.03
N ALA A 278 -8.18 -5.03 -7.98
CA ALA A 278 -8.99 -4.44 -6.91
C ALA A 278 -8.23 -3.31 -6.20
N PHE A 279 -6.92 -3.46 -6.00
CA PHE A 279 -6.05 -2.41 -5.53
C PHE A 279 -6.04 -1.21 -6.50
N PHE A 280 -5.86 -1.41 -7.80
CA PHE A 280 -5.88 -0.31 -8.77
C PHE A 280 -7.22 0.44 -8.79
N GLU A 281 -8.35 -0.27 -8.84
CA GLU A 281 -9.66 0.39 -8.81
C GLU A 281 -9.90 1.14 -7.50
N SER A 282 -9.58 0.52 -6.36
CA SER A 282 -9.74 1.19 -5.06
C SER A 282 -8.81 2.40 -4.91
N LEU A 283 -7.60 2.34 -5.48
CA LEU A 283 -6.65 3.44 -5.44
C LEU A 283 -7.07 4.62 -6.31
N PHE A 284 -7.51 4.37 -7.55
CA PHE A 284 -7.82 5.44 -8.51
C PHE A 284 -9.24 5.97 -8.38
N PHE A 285 -10.17 5.11 -7.97
CA PHE A 285 -11.60 5.39 -8.02
C PHE A 285 -12.31 5.23 -6.67
N PHE A 286 -11.59 4.86 -5.61
CA PHE A 286 -12.12 4.68 -4.25
C PHE A 286 -13.23 3.62 -4.15
N LYS A 287 -13.22 2.65 -5.08
CA LYS A 287 -14.26 1.62 -5.18
C LYS A 287 -13.81 0.38 -5.93
N ILE A 288 -14.66 -0.64 -5.92
CA ILE A 288 -14.54 -1.84 -6.77
C ILE A 288 -15.81 -1.97 -7.61
N SER A 289 -15.63 -2.13 -8.92
CA SER A 289 -16.71 -2.36 -9.89
C SER A 289 -17.47 -3.66 -9.62
N ARG A 290 -18.74 -3.71 -10.01
CA ARG A 290 -19.59 -4.89 -9.81
C ARG A 290 -19.03 -6.11 -10.57
N SER A 291 -18.54 -5.91 -11.78
CA SER A 291 -17.85 -6.93 -12.58
C SER A 291 -16.64 -7.50 -11.84
N LEU A 292 -15.81 -6.65 -11.23
CA LEU A 292 -14.64 -7.11 -10.49
C LEU A 292 -15.00 -7.83 -9.18
N LYS A 293 -16.09 -7.45 -8.51
CA LYS A 293 -16.62 -8.22 -7.36
C LYS A 293 -17.13 -9.60 -7.76
N ILE A 294 -17.87 -9.69 -8.86
CA ILE A 294 -18.36 -10.97 -9.41
C ILE A 294 -17.17 -11.87 -9.77
N TYR A 295 -16.16 -11.31 -10.46
CA TYR A 295 -14.93 -12.02 -10.77
C TYR A 295 -14.20 -12.48 -9.50
N GLY A 296 -14.10 -11.63 -8.47
CA GLY A 296 -13.55 -12.00 -7.17
C GLY A 296 -14.28 -13.17 -6.51
N GLY A 297 -15.62 -13.16 -6.53
CA GLY A 297 -16.43 -14.28 -6.04
C GLY A 297 -16.21 -15.56 -6.84
N PHE A 298 -16.13 -15.46 -8.17
CA PHE A 298 -15.79 -16.57 -9.07
C PHE A 298 -14.41 -17.16 -8.76
N ILE A 299 -13.40 -16.31 -8.56
CA ILE A 299 -12.04 -16.73 -8.20
C ILE A 299 -11.98 -17.37 -6.82
N LEU A 300 -12.70 -16.83 -5.84
CA LEU A 300 -12.80 -17.42 -4.50
C LEU A 300 -13.43 -18.82 -4.56
N PHE A 301 -14.51 -18.98 -5.34
CA PHE A 301 -15.13 -20.28 -5.60
C PHE A 301 -14.14 -21.26 -6.25
N PHE A 302 -13.42 -20.84 -7.30
CA PHE A 302 -12.38 -21.66 -7.94
C PHE A 302 -11.26 -22.06 -6.99
N SER A 303 -10.88 -21.16 -6.09
CA SER A 303 -9.86 -21.43 -5.07
C SER A 303 -10.32 -22.51 -4.10
N ILE A 304 -11.56 -22.42 -3.61
CA ILE A 304 -12.16 -23.42 -2.72
C ILE A 304 -12.26 -24.77 -3.43
N VAL A 305 -12.79 -24.80 -4.66
CA VAL A 305 -12.92 -26.02 -5.47
C VAL A 305 -11.55 -26.66 -5.71
N ALA A 306 -10.52 -25.89 -6.07
CA ALA A 306 -9.18 -26.42 -6.30
C ALA A 306 -8.54 -27.04 -5.05
N VAL A 307 -8.83 -26.52 -3.85
CA VAL A 307 -8.33 -27.07 -2.59
C VAL A 307 -8.95 -28.45 -2.29
N LEU A 308 -10.21 -28.65 -2.67
CA LEU A 308 -10.95 -29.89 -2.41
C LEU A 308 -10.65 -31.02 -3.42
N LEU A 309 -10.19 -30.66 -4.62
CA LEU A 309 -9.99 -31.63 -5.71
C LEU A 309 -8.65 -32.42 -5.61
N PRO A 310 -8.64 -33.68 -6.11
CA PRO A 310 -7.41 -34.44 -6.29
C PRO A 310 -6.49 -33.82 -7.36
N GLY A 311 -5.21 -34.19 -7.34
CA GLY A 311 -4.16 -33.56 -8.16
C GLY A 311 -4.45 -33.52 -9.66
N HIS A 312 -4.93 -34.63 -10.24
CA HIS A 312 -5.25 -34.72 -11.66
C HIS A 312 -6.46 -33.86 -12.07
N LEU A 313 -7.45 -33.67 -11.19
CA LEU A 313 -8.59 -32.77 -11.47
C LEU A 313 -8.21 -31.30 -11.28
N ARG A 314 -7.37 -31.00 -10.30
CA ARG A 314 -6.90 -29.63 -10.02
C ARG A 314 -6.18 -28.99 -11.21
N THR A 315 -5.46 -29.78 -12.02
CA THR A 315 -4.81 -29.25 -13.22
C THR A 315 -5.79 -28.73 -14.27
N TYR A 316 -7.01 -29.26 -14.34
CA TYR A 316 -8.05 -28.71 -15.23
C TYR A 316 -8.55 -27.38 -14.71
N VAL A 317 -8.79 -27.25 -13.40
CA VAL A 317 -9.17 -25.99 -12.76
C VAL A 317 -8.11 -24.91 -12.98
N LEU A 318 -6.83 -25.26 -12.86
CA LEU A 318 -5.71 -24.35 -13.15
C LEU A 318 -5.77 -23.83 -14.61
N ARG A 319 -6.02 -24.70 -15.59
CA ARG A 319 -6.13 -24.30 -17.00
C ARG A 319 -7.32 -23.38 -17.25
N THR A 320 -8.47 -23.68 -16.65
CA THR A 320 -9.65 -22.80 -16.73
C THR A 320 -9.37 -21.43 -16.10
N TRP A 321 -8.70 -21.41 -14.95
CA TRP A 321 -8.28 -20.17 -14.30
C TRP A 321 -7.31 -19.37 -15.18
N GLN A 322 -6.31 -20.02 -15.78
CA GLN A 322 -5.33 -19.39 -16.68
C GLN A 322 -6.01 -18.66 -17.85
N PHE A 323 -7.05 -19.27 -18.44
CA PHE A 323 -7.83 -18.62 -19.49
C PHE A 323 -8.53 -17.36 -18.96
N SER A 324 -9.15 -17.44 -17.78
CA SER A 324 -9.79 -16.27 -17.14
C SER A 324 -8.78 -15.16 -16.77
N ALA A 325 -7.54 -15.55 -16.42
CA ALA A 325 -6.48 -14.64 -16.01
C ALA A 325 -5.98 -13.74 -17.17
N ILE A 326 -6.16 -14.19 -18.42
CA ILE A 326 -5.87 -13.37 -19.60
C ILE A 326 -6.82 -12.16 -19.64
N PHE A 327 -8.12 -12.37 -19.41
CA PHE A 327 -9.12 -11.30 -19.43
C PHE A 327 -8.88 -10.26 -18.33
N ILE A 328 -8.59 -10.71 -17.10
CA ILE A 328 -8.34 -9.78 -15.99
C ILE A 328 -7.05 -8.98 -16.21
N THR A 329 -6.07 -9.56 -16.91
CA THR A 329 -4.84 -8.86 -17.30
C THR A 329 -5.16 -7.72 -18.25
N PHE A 330 -5.93 -7.94 -19.33
CA PHE A 330 -6.36 -6.85 -20.22
C PHE A 330 -7.18 -5.78 -19.49
N TYR A 331 -8.07 -6.21 -18.59
CA TYR A 331 -8.84 -5.30 -17.75
C TYR A 331 -7.94 -4.44 -16.85
N SER A 332 -6.83 -4.98 -16.33
CA SER A 332 -5.87 -4.22 -15.52
C SER A 332 -5.25 -3.05 -16.29
N PHE A 333 -4.89 -3.25 -17.57
CA PHE A 333 -4.40 -2.17 -18.43
C PHE A 333 -5.46 -1.13 -18.72
N TYR A 334 -6.70 -1.57 -18.95
CA TYR A 334 -7.82 -0.66 -19.13
C TYR A 334 -8.03 0.24 -17.89
N ILE A 335 -7.95 -0.32 -16.69
CA ILE A 335 -8.06 0.44 -15.43
C ILE A 335 -6.91 1.44 -15.28
N LEU A 336 -5.67 1.04 -15.55
CA LEU A 336 -4.52 1.95 -15.54
C LEU A 336 -4.69 3.09 -16.56
N TYR A 337 -5.14 2.77 -17.78
CA TYR A 337 -5.44 3.75 -18.82
C TYR A 337 -6.54 4.74 -18.39
N LYS A 338 -7.67 4.23 -17.85
CA LYS A 338 -8.76 5.06 -17.32
C LYS A 338 -8.28 5.97 -16.19
N GLY A 339 -7.44 5.46 -15.29
CA GLY A 339 -6.83 6.25 -14.22
C GLY A 339 -5.95 7.40 -14.74
N MET A 340 -5.18 7.15 -15.81
CA MET A 340 -4.38 8.20 -16.46
C MET A 340 -5.26 9.27 -17.12
N LYS A 341 -6.37 8.86 -17.77
CA LYS A 341 -7.35 9.79 -18.37
C LYS A 341 -7.97 10.72 -17.33
N ASN A 342 -8.17 10.24 -16.10
CA ASN A 342 -8.65 11.02 -14.97
C ASN A 342 -7.54 11.86 -14.27
N LYS A 343 -6.39 12.07 -14.93
CA LYS A 343 -5.25 12.86 -14.43
C LYS A 343 -4.66 12.38 -13.09
N SER A 344 -4.88 11.12 -12.69
CA SER A 344 -4.20 10.55 -11.52
C SER A 344 -2.69 10.46 -11.79
N LYS A 345 -1.89 11.07 -10.90
CA LYS A 345 -0.43 10.96 -10.93
C LYS A 345 0.01 9.52 -10.64
N GLU A 346 -0.72 8.86 -9.75
CA GLU A 346 -0.48 7.49 -9.29
C GLU A 346 -0.65 6.50 -10.45
N ALA A 347 -1.70 6.64 -11.26
CA ALA A 347 -1.95 5.79 -12.41
C ALA A 347 -0.83 5.83 -13.44
N LYS A 348 -0.25 7.02 -13.71
CA LYS A 348 0.89 7.18 -14.64
C LYS A 348 2.14 6.43 -14.16
N ILE A 349 2.44 6.54 -12.87
CA ILE A 349 3.61 5.86 -12.25
C ILE A 349 3.41 4.34 -12.31
N LEU A 350 2.22 3.85 -11.93
CA LEU A 350 1.92 2.42 -11.93
C LEU A 350 1.87 1.83 -13.33
N PHE A 351 1.36 2.57 -14.32
CA PHE A 351 1.42 2.16 -15.72
C PHE A 351 2.87 2.02 -16.20
N GLY A 352 3.72 3.03 -15.94
CA GLY A 352 5.15 2.96 -16.27
C GLY A 352 5.85 1.77 -15.62
N GLY A 353 5.61 1.54 -14.32
CA GLY A 353 6.15 0.38 -13.60
C GLY A 353 5.67 -0.96 -14.18
N THR A 354 4.40 -1.06 -14.56
CA THR A 354 3.83 -2.26 -15.18
C THR A 354 4.46 -2.54 -16.55
N VAL A 355 4.72 -1.51 -17.36
CA VAL A 355 5.42 -1.65 -18.64
C VAL A 355 6.85 -2.14 -18.45
N VAL A 356 7.59 -1.57 -17.50
CA VAL A 356 8.97 -2.00 -17.20
C VAL A 356 8.99 -3.46 -16.73
N LEU A 357 8.01 -3.89 -15.93
CA LEU A 357 7.86 -5.30 -15.54
C LEU A 357 7.68 -6.21 -16.75
N LEU A 358 6.77 -5.88 -17.66
CA LEU A 358 6.51 -6.71 -18.83
C LEU A 358 7.74 -6.83 -19.73
N VAL A 359 8.44 -5.72 -19.95
CA VAL A 359 9.71 -5.72 -20.68
C VAL A 359 10.72 -6.63 -20.00
N SER A 360 10.83 -6.58 -18.67
CA SER A 360 11.76 -7.47 -17.94
C SER A 360 11.39 -8.96 -18.06
N TYR A 361 10.09 -9.30 -18.07
CA TYR A 361 9.66 -10.68 -18.33
C TYR A 361 9.98 -11.12 -19.77
N ILE A 362 9.79 -10.25 -20.76
CA ILE A 362 10.17 -10.54 -22.15
C ILE A 362 11.67 -10.78 -22.26
N VAL A 363 12.49 -9.97 -21.58
CA VAL A 363 13.94 -10.15 -21.52
C VAL A 363 14.30 -11.50 -20.89
N ASP A 364 13.72 -11.85 -19.75
CA ASP A 364 14.00 -13.14 -19.09
C ASP A 364 13.56 -14.35 -19.94
N ILE A 365 12.43 -14.25 -20.65
CA ILE A 365 11.98 -15.29 -21.59
C ILE A 365 12.97 -15.41 -22.75
N THR A 366 13.41 -14.29 -23.31
CA THR A 366 14.38 -14.26 -24.41
C THR A 366 15.73 -14.82 -23.97
N ASP A 367 16.20 -14.44 -22.79
CA ASP A 367 17.39 -14.98 -22.16
C ASP A 367 17.29 -16.50 -22.01
N SER A 368 16.18 -16.99 -21.44
CA SER A 368 15.96 -18.43 -21.25
C SER A 368 15.91 -19.24 -22.56
N VAL A 369 15.54 -18.62 -23.68
CA VAL A 369 15.39 -19.32 -24.98
C VAL A 369 16.66 -19.24 -25.81
N PHE A 370 17.38 -18.12 -25.80
CA PHE A 370 18.46 -17.86 -26.75
C PHE A 370 19.85 -17.76 -26.10
N PHE A 371 19.95 -17.22 -24.89
CA PHE A 371 21.25 -16.80 -24.33
C PHE A 371 21.68 -17.61 -23.10
N HIS A 372 20.72 -18.16 -22.34
CA HIS A 372 20.93 -18.95 -21.13
C HIS A 372 21.84 -18.28 -20.07
N LEU A 373 21.80 -16.94 -19.96
CA LEU A 373 22.63 -16.18 -19.02
C LEU A 373 22.08 -16.23 -17.57
N ASN A 374 20.81 -16.62 -17.39
CA ASN A 374 20.11 -16.71 -16.10
C ASN A 374 20.08 -15.37 -15.35
N LEU A 375 19.72 -14.29 -16.05
CA LEU A 375 19.74 -12.93 -15.48
C LEU A 375 18.68 -12.70 -14.40
N HIS A 376 17.54 -13.41 -14.47
CA HIS A 376 16.41 -13.30 -13.53
C HIS A 376 15.97 -11.84 -13.25
N LEU A 377 16.00 -10.99 -14.27
CA LEU A 377 15.78 -9.55 -14.16
C LEU A 377 14.38 -9.23 -13.64
N ALA A 378 13.38 -10.01 -14.04
CA ALA A 378 11.99 -9.80 -13.66
C ALA A 378 11.78 -9.88 -12.15
N ASN A 379 12.54 -10.70 -11.42
CA ASN A 379 12.42 -10.80 -9.96
C ASN A 379 12.82 -9.48 -9.26
N PHE A 380 13.90 -8.85 -9.72
CA PHE A 380 14.36 -7.58 -9.18
C PHE A 380 13.44 -6.42 -9.56
N VAL A 381 12.99 -6.38 -10.82
CA VAL A 381 12.04 -5.35 -11.27
C VAL A 381 10.70 -5.51 -10.54
N PHE A 382 10.24 -6.73 -10.32
CA PHE A 382 9.03 -7.02 -9.55
C PHE A 382 9.18 -6.57 -8.09
N PHE A 383 10.33 -6.81 -7.47
CA PHE A 383 10.64 -6.24 -6.16
C PHE A 383 10.55 -4.70 -6.15
N LEU A 384 11.19 -4.03 -7.11
CA LEU A 384 11.14 -2.56 -7.22
C LEU A 384 9.71 -2.05 -7.47
N PHE A 385 8.88 -2.81 -8.18
CA PHE A 385 7.48 -2.48 -8.40
C PHE A 385 6.68 -2.55 -7.10
N ILE A 386 6.83 -3.62 -6.31
CA ILE A 386 6.19 -3.75 -5.00
C ILE A 386 6.61 -2.60 -4.07
N VAL A 387 7.91 -2.39 -3.88
CA VAL A 387 8.40 -1.29 -3.03
C VAL A 387 7.98 0.08 -3.58
N GLY A 388 7.95 0.24 -4.90
CA GLY A 388 7.48 1.45 -5.56
C GLY A 388 6.01 1.78 -5.25
N ILE A 389 5.14 0.77 -5.18
CA ILE A 389 3.75 0.94 -4.72
C ILE A 389 3.73 1.44 -3.26
N ALA A 390 4.49 0.81 -2.36
CA ALA A 390 4.52 1.22 -0.96
C ALA A 390 4.99 2.68 -0.79
N VAL A 391 6.02 3.10 -1.54
CA VAL A 391 6.52 4.48 -1.56
C VAL A 391 5.47 5.45 -2.12
N LEU A 392 4.80 5.07 -3.21
CA LEU A 392 3.73 5.87 -3.80
C LEU A 392 2.59 6.11 -2.81
N LEU A 393 2.18 5.07 -2.07
CA LEU A 393 1.14 5.16 -1.05
C LEU A 393 1.59 6.06 0.12
N ALA A 394 2.85 5.97 0.54
CA ALA A 394 3.41 6.85 1.56
C ALA A 394 3.44 8.33 1.11
N GLU A 395 3.87 8.63 -0.13
CA GLU A 395 3.87 10.00 -0.68
C GLU A 395 2.44 10.56 -0.74
N ARG A 396 1.48 9.75 -1.19
CA ARG A 396 0.06 10.14 -1.23
C ARG A 396 -0.47 10.48 0.15
N TYR A 397 -0.17 9.66 1.15
CA TYR A 397 -0.62 9.90 2.53
C TYR A 397 -0.06 11.21 3.09
N VAL A 398 1.24 11.45 2.92
CA VAL A 398 1.88 12.69 3.38
C VAL A 398 1.26 13.90 2.67
N ARG A 399 1.00 13.81 1.36
CA ARG A 399 0.37 14.90 0.60
C ARG A 399 -1.02 15.25 1.15
N LEU A 400 -1.89 14.24 1.32
CA LEU A 400 -3.26 14.45 1.81
C LEU A 400 -3.28 14.99 3.25
N ASN A 401 -2.37 14.53 4.12
CA ASN A 401 -2.26 15.07 5.47
C ASN A 401 -1.81 16.52 5.48
N ASN A 402 -0.82 16.88 4.65
CA ASN A 402 -0.34 18.25 4.57
C ASN A 402 -1.43 19.19 4.06
N GLU A 403 -2.19 18.79 3.01
CA GLU A 403 -3.33 19.56 2.50
C GLU A 403 -4.40 19.77 3.57
N LYS A 404 -4.73 18.72 4.34
CA LYS A 404 -5.67 18.81 5.46
C LYS A 404 -5.17 19.75 6.55
N GLU A 405 -3.90 19.67 6.92
CA GLU A 405 -3.29 20.52 7.95
C GLU A 405 -3.22 21.99 7.51
N GLU A 406 -2.94 22.25 6.23
CA GLU A 406 -2.95 23.59 5.65
C GLU A 406 -4.34 24.23 5.73
N LEU A 407 -5.40 23.50 5.36
CA LEU A 407 -6.78 23.96 5.50
C LEU A 407 -7.17 24.24 6.96
N LEU A 408 -6.74 23.36 7.86
CA LEU A 408 -7.00 23.50 9.29
C LEU A 408 -6.32 24.74 9.88
N ASN A 409 -5.07 25.00 9.50
CA ASN A 409 -4.33 26.20 9.91
C ASN A 409 -4.96 27.47 9.31
N ARG A 410 -5.42 27.42 8.05
CA ARG A 410 -6.16 28.51 7.42
C ARG A 410 -7.45 28.84 8.17
N SER A 411 -8.20 27.82 8.58
CA SER A 411 -9.41 27.96 9.41
C SER A 411 -9.14 28.56 10.78
N GLU A 412 -8.10 28.09 11.47
CA GLU A 412 -7.69 28.65 12.77
C GLU A 412 -7.29 30.13 12.64
N GLN A 413 -6.52 30.48 11.61
CA GLN A 413 -6.12 31.87 11.38
C GLN A 413 -7.32 32.77 11.08
N LYS A 414 -8.25 32.30 10.25
CA LYS A 414 -9.48 33.04 9.93
C LYS A 414 -10.36 33.24 11.16
N THR A 415 -10.42 32.24 12.05
CA THR A 415 -11.11 32.34 13.35
C THR A 415 -10.58 33.52 14.16
N LYS A 416 -9.25 33.64 14.27
CA LYS A 416 -8.62 34.74 15.03
C LYS A 416 -8.86 36.10 14.39
N GLU A 417 -8.77 36.21 13.06
CA GLU A 417 -9.05 37.45 12.33
C GLU A 417 -10.48 37.92 12.58
N LEU A 418 -11.46 37.04 12.38
CA LEU A 418 -12.87 37.34 12.59
C LEU A 418 -13.17 37.69 14.04
N PHE A 419 -12.52 37.00 14.98
CA PHE A 419 -12.62 37.30 16.40
C PHE A 419 -12.12 38.69 16.75
N CYS A 420 -10.97 39.10 16.20
CA CYS A 420 -10.45 40.46 16.38
C CYS A 420 -11.45 41.51 15.89
N LEU A 421 -11.99 41.32 14.68
CA LEU A 421 -12.95 42.24 14.08
C LEU A 421 -14.26 42.33 14.87
N PHE A 422 -14.75 41.19 15.39
CA PHE A 422 -15.94 41.13 16.23
C PHE A 422 -15.78 41.92 17.52
N ASN A 423 -14.66 41.75 18.22
CA ASN A 423 -14.47 42.47 19.49
C ASN A 423 -14.23 43.96 19.29
N ILE A 424 -13.56 44.34 18.19
CA ILE A 424 -13.48 45.75 17.80
C ILE A 424 -14.92 46.29 17.67
N SER A 425 -15.81 45.64 16.90
CA SER A 425 -17.17 46.15 16.72
C SER A 425 -18.02 46.18 18.00
N GLN A 426 -17.83 45.24 18.93
CA GLN A 426 -18.57 45.23 20.22
C GLN A 426 -18.12 46.35 21.18
N SER A 427 -16.87 46.81 21.06
CA SER A 427 -16.28 47.84 21.94
C SER A 427 -16.96 49.22 21.84
N PHE A 428 -17.86 49.40 20.87
CA PHE A 428 -18.61 50.62 20.62
C PHE A 428 -19.89 50.77 21.43
N SER A 429 -20.52 49.66 21.81
CA SER A 429 -21.92 49.61 22.26
C SER A 429 -22.22 50.20 23.66
N GLY A 430 -21.22 50.75 24.37
CA GLY A 430 -21.37 51.07 25.81
C GLY A 430 -20.75 52.36 26.35
N SER A 431 -19.92 53.10 25.61
CA SER A 431 -19.17 54.24 26.17
C SER A 431 -19.70 55.60 25.71
N LYS A 432 -20.18 56.43 26.65
CA LYS A 432 -20.57 57.83 26.38
C LYS A 432 -19.38 58.77 26.10
N ALA A 433 -18.15 58.36 26.44
CA ALA A 433 -16.93 59.17 26.28
C ALA A 433 -16.00 58.59 25.19
N LYS A 434 -15.72 59.39 24.16
CA LYS A 434 -14.89 58.97 23.00
C LYS A 434 -13.48 58.51 23.40
N SER A 435 -12.80 59.20 24.33
CA SER A 435 -11.43 58.82 24.74
C SER A 435 -11.37 57.46 25.42
N LYS A 436 -12.33 57.14 26.29
CA LYS A 436 -12.43 55.84 26.97
C LYS A 436 -12.78 54.72 26.00
N MET A 437 -13.57 55.03 24.98
CA MET A 437 -13.88 54.10 23.88
C MET A 437 -12.64 53.78 23.05
N TYR A 438 -11.90 54.80 22.59
CA TYR A 438 -10.63 54.62 21.86
C TYR A 438 -9.61 53.82 22.65
N GLN A 439 -9.45 54.10 23.94
CA GLN A 439 -8.56 53.31 24.80
C GLN A 439 -8.98 51.83 24.88
N ASN A 440 -10.28 51.55 25.04
CA ASN A 440 -10.81 50.18 25.07
C ASN A 440 -10.56 49.43 23.76
N ILE A 441 -10.71 50.09 22.60
CA ILE A 441 -10.44 49.49 21.29
C ILE A 441 -8.98 49.08 21.15
N VAL A 442 -8.04 49.94 21.58
CA VAL A 442 -6.61 49.63 21.53
C VAL A 442 -6.29 48.39 22.39
N GLU A 443 -6.89 48.31 23.58
CA GLU A 443 -6.73 47.17 24.49
C GLU A 443 -7.33 45.87 23.92
N VAL A 444 -8.50 45.97 23.30
CA VAL A 444 -9.13 44.87 22.57
C VAL A 444 -8.23 44.40 21.44
N ILE A 445 -7.80 45.28 20.53
CA ILE A 445 -6.93 44.93 19.40
C ILE A 445 -5.66 44.25 19.89
N LYS A 446 -5.04 44.75 20.97
CA LYS A 446 -3.85 44.12 21.57
C LYS A 446 -4.12 42.69 22.03
N ASN A 447 -5.24 42.47 22.70
CA ASN A 447 -5.59 41.17 23.27
C ASN A 447 -6.10 40.18 22.22
N THR A 448 -6.66 40.68 21.12
CA THR A 448 -7.30 39.85 20.09
C THR A 448 -6.50 39.77 18.79
N TRP A 449 -5.29 40.35 18.73
CA TRP A 449 -4.52 40.43 17.51
C TRP A 449 -4.19 39.04 16.93
N PRO A 450 -4.55 38.75 15.67
CA PRO A 450 -4.53 37.39 15.16
C PRO A 450 -3.13 36.88 14.77
N TYR A 451 -2.13 37.76 14.64
CA TYR A 451 -0.81 37.41 14.09
C TYR A 451 0.32 37.41 15.13
N SER A 452 0.05 37.78 16.39
CA SER A 452 1.00 37.69 17.50
C SER A 452 0.27 37.97 18.82
N THR A 453 0.61 37.23 19.87
CA THR A 453 0.14 37.48 21.25
C THR A 453 0.94 38.57 21.97
N LYS A 454 1.99 39.09 21.33
CA LYS A 454 2.95 40.04 21.88
C LYS A 454 3.07 41.22 20.94
N VAL A 455 2.06 42.09 21.00
CA VAL A 455 2.00 43.34 20.26
C VAL A 455 1.71 44.50 21.21
N ASP A 456 2.22 45.66 20.86
CA ASP A 456 1.66 46.92 21.31
C ASP A 456 0.84 47.53 20.18
N VAL A 457 -0.21 48.23 20.57
CA VAL A 457 -1.13 48.87 19.64
C VAL A 457 -1.17 50.35 20.01
N CYS A 458 -1.00 51.20 19.01
CA CYS A 458 -1.11 52.65 19.11
C CYS A 458 -2.15 53.12 18.09
N LEU A 459 -3.17 53.83 18.55
CA LEU A 459 -4.21 54.42 17.71
C LEU A 459 -4.01 55.93 17.69
N HIS A 460 -3.72 56.47 16.50
CA HIS A 460 -3.55 57.88 16.24
C HIS A 460 -4.86 58.43 15.67
N ILE A 461 -5.46 59.39 16.36
CA ILE A 461 -6.66 60.10 15.90
C ILE A 461 -6.42 61.60 16.07
N ASN A 462 -6.22 62.30 14.95
CA ASN A 462 -5.79 63.70 14.93
C ASN A 462 -4.55 63.90 15.83
N ASP A 463 -4.60 64.82 16.81
CA ASP A 463 -3.50 65.06 17.76
C ASP A 463 -3.54 64.16 19.02
N GLN A 464 -4.44 63.19 19.08
CA GLN A 464 -4.57 62.28 20.23
C GLN A 464 -3.99 60.90 19.93
N ILE A 465 -3.24 60.37 20.90
CA ILE A 465 -2.61 59.04 20.84
C ILE A 465 -3.17 58.18 21.96
N PHE A 466 -3.67 57.00 21.62
CA PHE A 466 -4.13 55.98 22.55
C PHE A 466 -3.23 54.77 22.44
N GLU A 467 -2.58 54.36 23.54
CA GLU A 467 -1.59 53.28 23.52
C GLU A 467 -1.75 52.31 24.70
N THR A 468 -1.24 51.10 24.51
CA THR A 468 -1.36 49.98 25.47
C THR A 468 -0.05 49.62 26.17
N GLY A 469 1.04 50.35 25.90
CA GLY A 469 2.36 50.09 26.49
C GLY A 469 3.52 50.77 25.75
N THR A 470 4.70 50.74 26.38
CA THR A 470 5.98 51.25 25.84
C THR A 470 6.97 50.11 25.67
N ILE A 471 6.72 49.22 24.71
CA ILE A 471 7.66 48.16 24.36
C ILE A 471 8.68 48.66 23.33
N LYS A 472 9.97 48.32 23.51
CA LYS A 472 11.01 48.50 22.49
C LYS A 472 10.73 47.58 21.30
N THR A 473 10.42 48.18 20.15
CA THR A 473 9.94 47.50 18.93
C THR A 473 11.05 47.15 17.95
N ILE A 474 10.83 46.07 17.19
CA ILE A 474 11.71 45.66 16.07
C ILE A 474 11.08 46.03 14.73
N ASN A 475 9.74 45.93 14.59
CA ASN A 475 8.99 46.27 13.38
C ASN A 475 7.61 46.84 13.75
N SER A 476 7.07 47.75 12.92
CA SER A 476 5.68 48.22 13.03
C SER A 476 4.94 48.15 11.70
N ILE A 477 3.62 48.02 11.78
CA ILE A 477 2.70 48.06 10.65
C ILE A 477 1.73 49.21 10.89
N GLN A 478 1.59 50.08 9.90
CA GLN A 478 0.60 51.15 9.93
C GLN A 478 -0.59 50.78 9.06
N VAL A 479 -1.78 50.96 9.61
CA VAL A 479 -3.06 50.72 8.94
C VAL A 479 -3.80 52.05 8.90
N PRO A 480 -4.02 52.65 7.71
CA PRO A 480 -4.73 53.92 7.61
C PRO A 480 -6.21 53.76 8.00
N ILE A 481 -6.77 54.81 8.63
CA ILE A 481 -8.14 54.85 9.14
C ILE A 481 -8.91 55.95 8.39
N GLY A 482 -9.61 55.58 7.30
CA GLY A 482 -10.49 56.49 6.55
C GLY A 482 -10.39 56.41 5.02
N ILE A 483 -11.48 56.78 4.32
CA ILE A 483 -11.53 56.95 2.86
C ILE A 483 -11.21 58.43 2.56
N GLY A 484 -9.93 58.78 2.55
CA GLY A 484 -9.47 60.16 2.36
C GLY A 484 -8.16 60.40 3.08
N THR A 485 -7.19 60.94 2.35
CA THR A 485 -5.76 61.06 2.68
C THR A 485 -5.45 62.12 3.74
N ASP A 486 -5.85 61.91 4.99
CA ASP A 486 -5.28 62.65 6.12
C ASP A 486 -4.31 61.72 6.89
N ASP A 487 -3.00 61.97 6.80
CA ASP A 487 -1.91 61.21 7.44
C ASP A 487 -1.97 61.18 8.99
N LEU A 488 -3.01 61.79 9.58
CA LEU A 488 -3.18 61.96 11.02
C LEU A 488 -3.95 60.81 11.68
N ASN A 489 -4.65 59.97 10.91
CA ASN A 489 -5.50 58.89 11.44
C ASN A 489 -5.00 57.50 11.00
N TYR A 490 -4.32 56.78 11.89
CA TYR A 490 -3.85 55.43 11.61
C TYR A 490 -3.76 54.57 12.88
N LEU A 491 -3.84 53.25 12.69
CA LEU A 491 -3.53 52.26 13.70
C LEU A 491 -2.11 51.76 13.45
N GLU A 492 -1.23 51.93 14.43
CA GLU A 492 0.11 51.36 14.42
C GLU A 492 0.16 50.11 15.30
N ILE A 493 0.66 49.03 14.73
CA ILE A 493 0.84 47.75 15.42
C ILE A 493 2.32 47.46 15.52
N LYS A 494 2.79 47.42 16.75
CA LYS A 494 4.17 47.35 17.18
C LYS A 494 4.49 45.92 17.60
N TYR A 495 5.41 45.26 16.92
CA TYR A 495 5.75 43.88 17.20
C TYR A 495 7.03 43.75 18.02
N LEU A 496 6.96 42.88 19.04
CA LEU A 496 8.09 42.45 19.87
C LEU A 496 9.05 41.51 19.14
N TYR A 497 8.54 40.75 18.18
CA TYR A 497 9.27 39.76 17.39
C TYR A 497 8.83 39.90 15.92
N GLU A 498 9.56 39.30 15.00
CA GLU A 498 9.14 39.28 13.60
C GLU A 498 7.74 38.67 13.48
N PRO A 499 6.76 39.39 12.90
CA PRO A 499 5.38 38.94 12.86
C PRO A 499 5.25 37.64 12.04
N GLN A 500 4.35 36.75 12.46
CA GLN A 500 3.94 35.61 11.62
C GLN A 500 3.19 36.06 10.36
N MET A 501 2.82 37.34 10.31
CA MET A 501 2.17 38.00 9.19
C MET A 501 3.18 38.28 8.07
N ASN A 502 2.94 37.72 6.89
CA ASN A 502 3.56 38.25 5.68
C ASN A 502 2.68 39.39 5.15
N ASN A 503 3.07 40.64 5.42
CA ASN A 503 2.35 41.84 4.98
C ASN A 503 2.19 41.99 3.46
N LYS A 504 2.87 41.15 2.67
CA LYS A 504 2.70 41.07 1.22
C LYS A 504 1.64 40.06 0.78
N SER A 505 1.11 39.23 1.69
CA SER A 505 0.03 38.32 1.38
C SER A 505 -1.29 39.07 1.23
N LYS A 506 -2.08 38.71 0.21
CA LYS A 506 -3.36 39.36 -0.10
C LYS A 506 -4.36 39.24 1.06
N GLU A 507 -4.33 38.14 1.78
CA GLU A 507 -5.23 37.87 2.92
C GLU A 507 -4.92 38.77 4.12
N ALA A 508 -3.64 38.89 4.48
CA ALA A 508 -3.17 39.81 5.50
C ALA A 508 -3.53 41.28 5.18
N GLN A 509 -3.31 41.72 3.95
CA GLN A 509 -3.67 43.08 3.51
C GLN A 509 -5.17 43.33 3.55
N ASN A 510 -5.98 42.36 3.09
CA ASN A 510 -7.43 42.45 3.18
C ASN A 510 -7.87 42.63 4.64
N PHE A 511 -7.35 41.83 5.56
CA PHE A 511 -7.66 41.96 6.98
C PHE A 511 -7.30 43.35 7.53
N LEU A 512 -6.09 43.86 7.26
CA LEU A 512 -5.67 45.20 7.69
C LEU A 512 -6.60 46.28 7.14
N ASN A 513 -6.93 46.23 5.85
CA ASN A 513 -7.84 47.18 5.22
C ASN A 513 -9.24 47.11 5.85
N THR A 514 -9.71 45.91 6.21
CA THR A 514 -10.98 45.74 6.91
C THR A 514 -10.95 46.38 8.30
N VAL A 515 -9.86 46.19 9.07
CA VAL A 515 -9.66 46.87 10.36
C VAL A 515 -9.67 48.39 10.18
N GLY A 516 -8.92 48.92 9.22
CA GLY A 516 -8.84 50.35 8.94
C GLY A 516 -10.18 50.96 8.55
N ASN A 517 -10.94 50.29 7.67
CA ASN A 517 -12.28 50.71 7.27
C ASN A 517 -13.27 50.67 8.45
N LEU A 518 -13.22 49.61 9.26
CA LEU A 518 -14.06 49.49 10.45
C LEU A 518 -13.80 50.69 11.37
N LEU A 519 -12.54 50.91 11.76
CA LEU A 519 -12.13 52.04 12.59
C LEU A 519 -12.48 53.40 11.96
N GLY A 520 -12.39 53.54 10.64
CA GLY A 520 -12.74 54.77 9.93
C GLY A 520 -14.22 55.12 10.08
N ASN A 521 -15.09 54.13 9.93
CA ASN A 521 -16.53 54.30 10.09
C ASN A 521 -16.91 54.65 11.53
N ILE A 522 -16.25 54.00 12.49
CA ILE A 522 -16.33 54.28 13.91
C ILE A 522 -15.97 55.75 14.22
N VAL A 523 -14.86 56.24 13.65
CA VAL A 523 -14.38 57.61 13.89
C VAL A 523 -15.30 58.63 13.22
N GLY A 524 -15.83 58.30 12.04
CA GLY A 524 -16.73 59.14 11.21
C GLY A 524 -18.15 59.35 11.77
N LYS A 525 -18.56 58.57 12.78
CA LYS A 525 -19.79 58.77 13.58
C LYS A 525 -21.08 58.84 12.74
N VAL A 526 -21.41 57.77 12.01
CA VAL A 526 -22.76 57.60 11.47
C VAL A 526 -23.65 56.88 12.51
N ARG A 527 -24.93 57.25 12.54
CA ARG A 527 -25.91 57.09 13.64
C ARG A 527 -26.09 55.66 14.19
N LEU A 528 -26.59 55.62 15.43
CA LEU A 528 -26.89 54.47 16.33
C LEU A 528 -27.62 53.24 15.74
N ASP A 529 -28.08 53.26 14.47
CA ASP A 529 -28.67 52.10 13.79
C ASP A 529 -27.66 51.31 12.94
N GLU A 530 -26.46 51.88 12.69
CA GLU A 530 -25.42 51.28 11.84
C GLU A 530 -24.42 50.39 12.60
N GLU A 531 -24.48 50.34 13.93
CA GLU A 531 -23.61 49.49 14.77
C GLU A 531 -23.77 47.99 14.46
N VAL A 532 -24.97 47.57 14.04
CA VAL A 532 -25.27 46.22 13.55
C VAL A 532 -24.81 46.03 12.10
N ILE A 533 -24.85 47.08 11.27
CA ILE A 533 -24.50 47.05 9.85
C ILE A 533 -22.98 46.90 9.64
N LEU A 534 -22.16 47.45 10.54
CA LEU A 534 -20.69 47.43 10.40
C LEU A 534 -20.04 46.12 10.83
N ALA A 535 -20.58 45.47 11.87
CA ALA A 535 -20.25 44.07 12.14
C ALA A 535 -20.61 43.23 10.90
N ASN A 536 -21.84 43.40 10.38
CA ASN A 536 -22.32 42.67 9.22
C ASN A 536 -21.46 42.85 7.96
N ALA A 537 -20.98 44.04 7.62
CA ALA A 537 -20.17 44.26 6.41
C ALA A 537 -18.84 43.47 6.37
N VAL A 538 -18.25 43.19 7.54
CA VAL A 538 -17.01 42.42 7.69
C VAL A 538 -17.26 40.91 7.66
N PHE A 539 -18.40 40.48 8.18
CA PHE A 539 -18.83 39.08 8.22
C PHE A 539 -19.58 38.63 6.95
N GLU A 540 -20.17 39.55 6.20
CA GLU A 540 -20.98 39.35 4.98
C GLU A 540 -20.16 38.78 3.81
N ASN A 541 -18.86 39.09 3.76
CA ASN A 541 -17.99 38.68 2.65
C ASN A 541 -17.13 37.43 2.96
N ALA A 542 -17.25 36.85 4.15
CA ALA A 542 -16.56 35.60 4.47
C ALA A 542 -17.22 34.42 3.75
N ILE A 543 -16.42 33.57 3.11
CA ILE A 543 -16.91 32.32 2.49
C ILE A 543 -17.15 31.27 3.59
N GLU A 544 -16.47 31.42 4.72
CA GLU A 544 -16.55 30.58 5.89
C GLU A 544 -17.78 30.90 6.75
N GLY A 545 -18.39 29.85 7.31
CA GLY A 545 -19.46 30.02 8.28
C GLY A 545 -18.90 30.43 9.64
N VAL A 546 -19.52 31.42 10.25
CA VAL A 546 -19.09 32.01 11.53
C VAL A 546 -20.27 32.02 12.49
N LEU A 547 -20.03 31.59 13.73
CA LEU A 547 -20.97 31.71 14.83
C LEU A 547 -20.26 32.14 16.11
N VAL A 548 -20.94 32.95 16.93
CA VAL A 548 -20.46 33.37 18.25
C VAL A 548 -21.52 33.04 19.29
N THR A 549 -21.07 32.48 20.41
CA THR A 549 -21.94 32.13 21.55
C THR A 549 -21.51 32.85 22.81
N ASP A 550 -22.41 32.93 23.79
CA ASP A 550 -22.05 33.26 25.17
C ASP A 550 -21.26 32.12 25.86
N ALA A 551 -20.86 32.34 27.12
CA ALA A 551 -20.17 31.36 27.96
C ALA A 551 -20.95 30.06 28.22
N LYS A 552 -22.28 30.07 28.03
CA LYS A 552 -23.17 28.91 28.17
C LYS A 552 -23.41 28.19 26.85
N GLY A 553 -22.82 28.67 25.75
CA GLY A 553 -22.98 28.08 24.41
C GLY A 553 -24.25 28.52 23.68
N VAL A 554 -24.91 29.59 24.12
CA VAL A 554 -26.08 30.17 23.45
C VAL A 554 -25.61 31.11 22.35
N ILE A 555 -26.05 30.87 21.11
CA ILE A 555 -25.71 31.64 19.92
C ILE A 555 -26.20 33.08 20.08
N GLN A 556 -25.25 34.02 19.98
CA GLN A 556 -25.50 35.46 19.97
C GLN A 556 -25.40 36.03 18.56
N TYR A 557 -24.59 35.42 17.69
CA TYR A 557 -24.34 35.91 16.34
C TYR A 557 -24.05 34.78 15.36
N VAL A 558 -24.46 34.96 14.10
CA VAL A 558 -24.08 34.13 12.94
C VAL A 558 -23.91 35.02 11.71
N ASN A 559 -22.98 34.68 10.81
CA ASN A 559 -22.80 35.44 9.56
C ASN A 559 -23.71 34.94 8.41
N PRO A 560 -23.79 35.66 7.28
CA PRO A 560 -24.59 35.21 6.13
C PRO A 560 -24.14 33.87 5.54
N ALA A 561 -22.83 33.58 5.51
CA ALA A 561 -22.35 32.28 5.06
C ALA A 561 -22.88 31.14 5.94
N PHE A 562 -23.05 31.35 7.26
CA PHE A 562 -23.74 30.40 8.12
C PHE A 562 -25.15 30.10 7.61
N ALA A 563 -25.91 31.13 7.25
CA ALA A 563 -27.26 30.96 6.74
C ALA A 563 -27.28 30.28 5.36
N THR A 564 -26.37 30.67 4.47
CA THR A 564 -26.22 30.05 3.14
C THR A 564 -25.85 28.56 3.25
N THR A 565 -24.92 28.22 4.13
CA THR A 565 -24.48 26.83 4.30
C THR A 565 -25.53 26.02 5.07
N THR A 566 -25.95 26.45 6.25
CA THR A 566 -26.82 25.63 7.10
C THR A 566 -28.29 25.67 6.69
N GLY A 567 -28.71 26.70 5.96
CA GLY A 567 -30.10 26.97 5.61
C GLY A 567 -30.94 27.58 6.75
N TYR A 568 -30.32 27.87 7.90
CA TYR A 568 -30.98 28.54 9.02
C TYR A 568 -30.78 30.05 8.94
N LEU A 569 -31.86 30.81 9.08
CA LEU A 569 -31.77 32.27 9.16
C LEU A 569 -31.32 32.70 10.56
N PRO A 570 -30.64 33.86 10.69
CA PRO A 570 -30.14 34.35 11.97
C PRO A 570 -31.23 34.40 13.07
N ASN A 571 -32.42 34.88 12.74
CA ASN A 571 -33.57 34.95 13.66
C ASN A 571 -34.08 33.57 14.13
N GLU A 572 -33.70 32.48 13.47
CA GLU A 572 -34.08 31.11 13.84
C GLU A 572 -33.09 30.45 14.79
N VAL A 573 -31.85 30.96 14.86
CA VAL A 573 -30.73 30.33 15.60
C VAL A 573 -30.19 31.18 16.73
N ILE A 574 -30.33 32.51 16.66
CA ILE A 574 -29.99 33.38 17.78
C ILE A 574 -30.85 32.99 19.00
N GLY A 575 -30.20 32.86 20.16
CA GLY A 575 -30.84 32.37 21.40
C GLY A 575 -30.91 30.85 21.55
N LYS A 576 -30.42 30.08 20.57
CA LYS A 576 -30.33 28.61 20.64
C LYS A 576 -28.89 28.14 20.78
N THR A 577 -28.69 26.86 21.06
CA THR A 577 -27.36 26.23 21.11
C THR A 577 -27.00 25.60 19.76
N PRO A 578 -25.71 25.50 19.39
CA PRO A 578 -25.26 24.87 18.13
C PRO A 578 -25.67 23.40 17.95
N SER A 579 -26.19 22.75 19.00
CA SER A 579 -26.76 21.40 18.95
C SER A 579 -27.89 21.24 17.91
N ILE A 580 -28.51 22.33 17.46
CA ILE A 580 -29.47 22.30 16.34
C ILE A 580 -28.85 21.76 15.04
N LEU A 581 -27.53 21.89 14.87
CA LEU A 581 -26.78 21.37 13.71
C LEU A 581 -26.34 19.90 13.90
N LYS A 582 -26.60 19.28 15.05
CA LYS A 582 -26.08 17.93 15.35
C LYS A 582 -26.63 16.88 14.38
N SER A 583 -25.72 16.10 13.77
CA SER A 583 -26.09 15.07 12.78
C SER A 583 -26.29 13.66 13.37
N ASN A 584 -25.95 13.44 14.64
CA ASN A 584 -25.80 12.12 15.28
C ASN A 584 -24.75 11.21 14.64
N HIS A 585 -23.81 11.77 13.86
CA HIS A 585 -22.69 11.01 13.30
C HIS A 585 -21.66 10.60 14.37
N TYR A 586 -21.52 11.41 15.43
CA TYR A 586 -20.63 11.15 16.56
C TYR A 586 -21.41 10.81 17.83
N ASP A 587 -20.77 10.01 18.68
CA ASP A 587 -21.26 9.67 20.02
C ASP A 587 -21.07 10.83 21.01
N GLU A 588 -21.63 10.68 22.21
CA GLU A 588 -21.49 11.71 23.25
C GLU A 588 -20.06 11.89 23.74
N ASP A 589 -19.26 10.83 23.74
CA ASP A 589 -17.89 10.86 24.23
C ASP A 589 -16.99 11.74 23.36
N PHE A 590 -17.20 11.75 22.04
CA PHE A 590 -16.57 12.70 21.15
C PHE A 590 -16.83 14.17 21.56
N TYR A 591 -18.09 14.53 21.79
CA TYR A 591 -18.46 15.89 22.18
C TYR A 591 -17.93 16.27 23.58
N LYS A 592 -17.91 15.32 24.52
CA LYS A 592 -17.28 15.52 25.84
C LYS A 592 -15.79 15.83 25.72
N GLN A 593 -15.06 15.08 24.89
CA GLN A 593 -13.64 15.31 24.64
C GLN A 593 -13.38 16.65 23.95
N MET A 594 -14.24 17.04 23.01
CA MET A 594 -14.19 18.34 22.35
C MET A 594 -14.31 19.47 23.38
N TRP A 595 -15.39 19.49 24.16
CA TRP A 595 -15.61 20.53 25.18
C TRP A 595 -14.52 20.53 26.26
N HIS A 596 -14.07 19.37 26.71
CA HIS A 596 -12.94 19.28 27.65
C HIS A 596 -11.67 19.94 27.07
N THR A 597 -11.39 19.73 25.78
CA THR A 597 -10.26 20.36 25.10
C THR A 597 -10.42 21.87 25.01
N ILE A 598 -11.63 22.36 24.71
CA ILE A 598 -11.93 23.80 24.66
C ILE A 598 -11.72 24.43 26.05
N HIS A 599 -12.25 23.84 27.12
CA HIS A 599 -12.12 24.39 28.46
C HIS A 599 -10.68 24.35 29.01
N THR A 600 -9.88 23.36 28.62
CA THR A 600 -8.51 23.21 29.13
C THR A 600 -7.45 23.93 28.30
N LYS A 601 -7.61 23.98 26.98
CA LYS A 601 -6.62 24.55 26.05
C LYS A 601 -7.07 25.86 25.41
N GLY A 602 -8.31 26.27 25.66
CA GLY A 602 -8.94 27.46 25.10
C GLY A 602 -9.27 27.37 23.61
N LYS A 603 -9.04 26.20 22.98
CA LYS A 603 -9.30 26.00 21.56
C LYS A 603 -9.50 24.53 21.19
N TRP A 604 -10.25 24.31 20.12
CA TRP A 604 -10.41 23.02 19.48
C TRP A 604 -10.47 23.18 17.97
N ARG A 605 -9.99 22.18 17.25
CA ARG A 605 -10.07 22.13 15.78
C ARG A 605 -10.25 20.69 15.33
N GLY A 606 -11.12 20.47 14.35
CA GLY A 606 -11.41 19.12 13.89
C GLY A 606 -12.40 19.07 12.74
N GLU A 607 -12.57 17.88 12.18
CA GLU A 607 -13.62 17.59 11.20
C GLU A 607 -14.87 17.12 11.95
N ILE A 608 -16.03 17.68 11.61
CA ILE A 608 -17.32 17.29 12.18
C ILE A 608 -18.37 17.17 11.07
N TRP A 609 -19.39 16.35 11.30
CA TRP A 609 -20.53 16.22 10.41
C TRP A 609 -21.72 16.90 11.07
N ASN A 610 -22.27 17.91 10.41
CA ASN A 610 -23.45 18.64 10.84
C ASN A 610 -24.62 18.38 9.90
N ARG A 611 -25.80 18.84 10.30
CA ARG A 611 -27.05 18.69 9.59
C ARG A 611 -27.59 20.08 9.24
N ARG A 612 -27.85 20.30 7.95
CA ARG A 612 -28.53 21.51 7.46
C ARG A 612 -30.01 21.47 7.84
N LYS A 613 -30.70 22.61 7.77
CA LYS A 613 -32.14 22.73 8.04
C LYS A 613 -33.01 21.80 7.19
N ASN A 614 -32.59 21.55 5.95
CA ASN A 614 -33.26 20.63 5.03
C ASN A 614 -33.04 19.13 5.34
N GLY A 615 -32.24 18.81 6.37
CA GLY A 615 -31.92 17.45 6.79
C GLY A 615 -30.66 16.85 6.16
N GLU A 616 -30.05 17.51 5.16
CA GLU A 616 -28.79 17.08 4.52
C GLU A 616 -27.65 17.08 5.55
N ILE A 617 -26.93 15.97 5.64
CA ILE A 617 -25.74 15.87 6.47
C ILE A 617 -24.54 16.33 5.64
N PHE A 618 -23.73 17.21 6.19
CA PHE A 618 -22.57 17.77 5.52
C PHE A 618 -21.33 17.74 6.43
N PRO A 619 -20.14 17.46 5.86
CA PRO A 619 -18.88 17.54 6.57
C PRO A 619 -18.35 18.97 6.61
N GLU A 620 -17.82 19.39 7.75
CA GLU A 620 -17.15 20.68 7.93
C GLU A 620 -15.83 20.51 8.68
N LEU A 621 -14.87 21.39 8.38
CA LEU A 621 -13.69 21.61 9.23
C LEU A 621 -14.02 22.76 10.16
N LEU A 622 -14.14 22.49 11.45
CA LEU A 622 -14.53 23.45 12.48
C LEU A 622 -13.35 23.80 13.39
N SER A 623 -13.19 25.08 13.66
CA SER A 623 -12.28 25.66 14.64
C SER A 623 -13.11 26.42 15.68
N ILE A 624 -12.92 26.10 16.96
CA ILE A 624 -13.58 26.75 18.10
C ILE A 624 -12.51 27.37 18.99
N THR A 625 -12.70 28.62 19.37
CA THR A 625 -11.82 29.32 20.31
C THR A 625 -12.64 29.90 21.46
N SER A 626 -12.20 29.68 22.70
CA SER A 626 -12.79 30.31 23.89
C SER A 626 -12.26 31.73 24.06
N ILE A 627 -13.13 32.61 24.50
CA ILE A 627 -12.88 34.04 24.58
C ILE A 627 -12.96 34.43 26.05
N PRO A 628 -11.83 34.71 26.72
CA PRO A 628 -11.85 35.18 28.09
C PRO A 628 -12.13 36.68 28.18
N ASN A 629 -12.67 37.13 29.32
CA ASN A 629 -12.73 38.54 29.71
C ASN A 629 -11.36 39.02 30.24
N SER A 630 -11.28 40.28 30.68
CA SER A 630 -10.09 40.88 31.29
C SER A 630 -9.58 40.14 32.53
N ASP A 631 -10.47 39.42 33.22
CA ASP A 631 -10.18 38.66 34.44
C ASP A 631 -9.80 37.20 34.15
N GLY A 632 -9.75 36.80 32.88
CA GLY A 632 -9.40 35.45 32.42
C GLY A 632 -10.56 34.44 32.41
N GLU A 633 -11.77 34.86 32.77
CA GLU A 633 -12.97 34.01 32.75
C GLU A 633 -13.57 33.93 31.34
N ILE A 634 -14.03 32.76 30.90
CA ILE A 634 -14.62 32.59 29.57
C ILE A 634 -15.93 33.41 29.46
N MET A 635 -15.93 34.40 28.57
CA MET A 635 -17.05 35.25 28.22
C MET A 635 -17.86 34.68 27.05
N GLN A 636 -17.18 34.17 26.02
CA GLN A 636 -17.80 33.74 24.75
C GLN A 636 -17.04 32.56 24.10
N TYR A 637 -17.64 31.96 23.07
CA TYR A 637 -16.95 31.07 22.13
C TYR A 637 -17.17 31.56 20.71
N ALA A 638 -16.11 31.55 19.89
CA ALA A 638 -16.20 31.77 18.45
C ALA A 638 -15.94 30.45 17.71
N GLY A 639 -16.86 30.09 16.82
CA GLY A 639 -16.75 28.95 15.91
C GLY A 639 -16.65 29.44 14.47
N VAL A 640 -15.64 28.97 13.73
CA VAL A 640 -15.53 29.17 12.29
C VAL A 640 -15.37 27.82 11.62
N TYR A 641 -16.14 27.58 10.57
CA TYR A 641 -16.05 26.34 9.83
C TYR A 641 -15.98 26.55 8.32
N PHE A 642 -15.32 25.60 7.67
CA PHE A 642 -15.34 25.43 6.22
C PHE A 642 -16.24 24.26 5.87
N ASP A 643 -17.23 24.52 5.02
CA ASP A 643 -17.96 23.46 4.36
C ASP A 643 -17.01 22.74 3.39
N ILE A 644 -16.65 21.50 3.72
CA ILE A 644 -15.80 20.67 2.86
C ILE A 644 -16.65 19.75 1.99
N THR A 645 -17.95 20.01 1.85
CA THR A 645 -18.88 19.24 1.02
C THR A 645 -18.42 19.19 -0.43
N GLU A 646 -18.02 20.29 -1.07
CA GLU A 646 -17.53 20.22 -2.46
C GLU A 646 -16.21 19.46 -2.57
N MET A 647 -15.32 19.56 -1.58
CA MET A 647 -14.07 18.81 -1.56
C MET A 647 -14.34 17.31 -1.44
N LYS A 648 -15.23 16.94 -0.50
CA LYS A 648 -15.70 15.57 -0.29
C LYS A 648 -16.54 15.08 -1.46
N LYS A 649 -17.39 15.92 -2.07
CA LYS A 649 -18.16 15.62 -3.28
C LYS A 649 -17.28 15.53 -4.50
N SER A 650 -16.16 16.26 -4.60
CA SER A 650 -15.18 16.08 -5.67
C SER A 650 -14.50 14.73 -5.54
N GLU A 651 -14.07 14.37 -4.31
CA GLU A 651 -13.67 13.00 -3.99
C GLU A 651 -14.80 12.00 -4.31
N GLU A 652 -16.04 12.35 -3.99
CA GLU A 652 -17.23 11.51 -4.18
C GLU A 652 -17.75 11.49 -5.62
N GLN A 653 -17.37 12.44 -6.47
CA GLN A 653 -17.81 12.60 -7.86
C GLN A 653 -16.78 11.99 -8.78
N VAL A 654 -15.49 12.04 -8.43
CA VAL A 654 -14.51 11.08 -8.92
C VAL A 654 -14.95 9.65 -8.57
N ARG A 655 -15.49 9.44 -7.37
CA ARG A 655 -16.09 8.17 -6.93
C ARG A 655 -17.39 7.87 -7.74
N TYR A 656 -18.30 8.83 -7.95
CA TYR A 656 -19.58 8.68 -8.67
C TYR A 656 -19.41 8.46 -10.17
N GLN A 657 -18.52 9.21 -10.84
CA GLN A 657 -18.14 8.99 -12.25
C GLN A 657 -17.41 7.67 -12.45
N ALA A 658 -16.83 7.12 -11.39
CA ALA A 658 -16.40 5.74 -11.43
C ALA A 658 -17.58 4.77 -11.26
N TYR A 659 -18.59 5.08 -10.41
CA TYR A 659 -19.83 4.32 -10.16
C TYR A 659 -20.84 4.27 -11.30
N HIS A 660 -20.96 5.31 -12.11
CA HIS A 660 -21.88 5.35 -13.24
C HIS A 660 -21.11 5.49 -14.55
N ASP A 661 -21.32 4.54 -15.46
CA ASP A 661 -20.72 4.58 -16.80
C ASP A 661 -21.38 5.72 -17.60
N ALA A 662 -20.57 6.56 -18.22
CA ALA A 662 -21.04 7.77 -18.93
C ALA A 662 -21.94 7.46 -20.14
N LEU A 663 -22.05 6.18 -20.52
CA LEU A 663 -22.86 5.66 -21.61
C LEU A 663 -24.16 4.96 -21.17
N THR A 664 -24.34 4.61 -19.90
CA THR A 664 -25.51 3.84 -19.45
C THR A 664 -26.29 4.48 -18.31
N GLY A 665 -25.69 5.39 -17.53
CA GLY A 665 -26.36 6.02 -16.39
C GLY A 665 -26.79 5.06 -15.26
N LEU A 666 -26.34 3.80 -15.31
CA LEU A 666 -26.65 2.71 -14.38
C LEU A 666 -25.44 2.31 -13.54
#